data_AF-A0A0F8P6R1-F1
#
_entry.id   AF-A0A0F8P6R1-F1
#
_cell.length_a   1.000
_cell.length_b   1.000
_cell.length_c   1.000
_cell.angle_alpha   90.00
_cell.angle_beta   90.00
_cell.angle_gamma   90.00
#
_symmetry.space_group_name_H-M   'P 1'
#
loop_
_entity.id
_entity.type
_entity.pdbx_description
1 polymer ?
#
loop_
_entity_poly.entity_id
_entity_poly.type
_entity_poly.pdbx_seq_one_letter_code
_entity_poly.pdbx_strand_id
1 'polypeptide(L)'
;MSLPAVNTDPEEFKKFHQLLTKGNPDYQPFYFPLVKNGKDPLPGISWKKNRKTFSEAYSLMREGFNIGIAGTDKDNLCIVDIDNLEAVGGAKTTLTVKSRKQIGRHCFYFTKDEPAQGEGAIFKNSAKQNIATENAGEVRSNWQYVVCSGSFVPCSEEEIRRIPEEDRIHAGKYRLCLESEVSNITYEELPEIYRTTLEERRATEIAASIKKIEKRQCKSWERQGQKNRSALFDLDIHDVTGRSNQPGKRFEMFAELHGSETGKNASISGDVLHCWRHNVSHNAITYLAVASGVSTCSQAGFPHGGGSSRVDVEDPYTQFTIWKYAKDHGYIPKSDPIPSKALIYCALNRELCTKEEITDGWKLPVSIYNRVLEDCKKEGIETGREPIKEKKRKQKIREGKPEKINVPFDVVAEHILENAHIFSMRDNKQIYLYKDGVYKNEDTEALLDTEIRNVHNEYYAKYWNEANPGFPLTHVPKATAKYVSEVLAYIRAYTHITRDSIEENQDRYINLKNGLFNLETWELEPHTPEIKLIRQIPVFYNEDAKCPQISKFLHDVVAEPDIDLLCEIAGYCLTTDCSHQKAFMLYGVGSNGKSVFLALLEALVGGENTSAESLQRLEFDKYRTAKLYGKLVNICGDIPDSKMHKSEVFKKLTSGLDLIDGENKYQDSFHFRNTAKLVFSANVLPEGKKDKAYYRRWVLVQFPNNFEGGKEDKTLITKLKDPEELSGFLNLALQGLKRLKENGKFSNDKSVEDTQREYEFNSNPIAAFMDECTRGSQEDIDAILFHSTYVLWAEVNNKRVTPYNQFGKELKKLGYENYRNNEPRSNCTKKVTYWCNIEITQEALDRLNWKKDTQACPFFSLATDVEKMQLGQAGQALPLPQTCLVNKPYCHSCVFNTKSANTKDENANKIENSLTNNLEACPKMHFFDSMSDRTGSQDRYVDEPVLKQKKLISEQQNEEHSAKNLEYIRSFRADLKRLMSDGHIYSVDNIPSLLDEFNRRYPGYKQVLRYQTLLDEAERLCKWGWE
;
A
#
# COMPACT_ATOMS: atom_id res chain seq x y z
N MET A 1 65.14 28.72 12.02
CA MET A 1 64.65 27.49 12.68
C MET A 1 63.17 27.33 12.33
N SER A 2 62.81 26.39 11.47
CA SER A 2 61.41 26.12 11.12
C SER A 2 60.79 25.17 12.14
N LEU A 3 59.85 25.65 12.95
CA LEU A 3 58.94 24.79 13.73
C LEU A 3 57.87 24.18 12.79
N PRO A 4 57.33 22.99 13.08
CA PRO A 4 56.91 22.00 12.07
C PRO A 4 55.51 22.23 11.49
N ALA A 5 55.27 21.62 10.33
CA ALA A 5 54.07 21.75 9.47
C ALA A 5 52.75 21.19 10.05
N VAL A 6 52.65 20.93 11.36
CA VAL A 6 51.50 20.29 12.03
C VAL A 6 51.18 21.03 13.34
N ASN A 7 49.94 21.49 13.51
CA ASN A 7 49.52 22.34 14.65
C ASN A 7 48.98 21.55 15.87
N THR A 8 48.82 20.23 15.77
CA THR A 8 48.40 19.35 16.88
C THR A 8 49.57 18.98 17.80
N ASP A 9 49.27 18.55 19.03
CA ASP A 9 50.21 18.13 20.06
C ASP A 9 49.94 16.69 20.54
N PRO A 10 50.58 15.69 19.91
CA PRO A 10 50.41 14.29 20.27
C PRO A 10 50.84 13.93 21.71
N GLU A 11 51.84 14.61 22.27
CA GLU A 11 52.32 14.31 23.63
C GLU A 11 51.34 14.81 24.69
N GLU A 12 50.72 15.98 24.47
CA GLU A 12 49.60 16.48 25.26
C GLU A 12 48.42 15.48 25.25
N PHE A 13 48.09 14.91 24.09
CA PHE A 13 47.05 13.88 23.97
C PHE A 13 47.39 12.58 24.69
N LYS A 14 48.64 12.13 24.59
CA LYS A 14 49.14 10.95 25.33
C LYS A 14 49.03 11.16 26.84
N LYS A 15 49.42 12.33 27.34
CA LYS A 15 49.28 12.70 28.75
C LYS A 15 47.83 12.71 29.19
N PHE A 16 46.94 13.29 28.38
CA PHE A 16 45.50 13.27 28.63
C PHE A 16 44.95 11.84 28.71
N HIS A 17 45.31 10.97 27.77
CA HIS A 17 44.89 9.57 27.79
C HIS A 17 45.34 8.84 29.06
N GLN A 18 46.61 9.03 29.46
CA GLN A 18 47.15 8.43 30.69
C GLN A 18 46.38 8.86 31.94
N LEU A 19 46.04 10.14 32.06
CA LEU A 19 45.25 10.66 33.20
C LEU A 19 43.80 10.15 33.16
N LEU A 20 43.20 10.06 31.97
CA LEU A 20 41.83 9.57 31.79
C LEU A 20 41.68 8.10 32.21
N THR A 21 42.68 7.27 31.97
CA THR A 21 42.63 5.82 32.24
C THR A 21 43.34 5.41 33.54
N LYS A 22 44.05 6.31 34.23
CA LYS A 22 44.91 6.00 35.40
C LYS A 22 44.19 5.21 36.49
N GLY A 23 42.94 5.55 36.80
CA GLY A 23 42.12 4.89 37.82
C GLY A 23 41.19 3.79 37.29
N ASN A 24 41.14 3.58 35.97
CA ASN A 24 40.26 2.61 35.31
C ASN A 24 40.98 2.00 34.09
N PRO A 25 41.92 1.05 34.28
CA PRO A 25 42.75 0.51 33.21
C PRO A 25 41.94 -0.25 32.14
N ASP A 26 40.80 -0.82 32.52
CA ASP A 26 39.89 -1.53 31.60
C ASP A 26 38.99 -0.58 30.79
N TYR A 27 38.95 0.70 31.16
CA TYR A 27 38.16 1.68 30.43
C TYR A 27 38.83 1.98 29.08
N GLN A 28 38.09 1.71 28.01
CA GLN A 28 38.51 2.00 26.64
C GLN A 28 37.77 3.24 26.14
N PRO A 29 38.43 4.41 26.03
CA PRO A 29 37.77 5.61 25.52
C PRO A 29 37.25 5.42 24.09
N PHE A 30 36.18 6.12 23.74
CA PHE A 30 35.67 6.17 22.37
C PHE A 30 36.32 7.35 21.63
N TYR A 31 37.48 7.13 21.03
CA TYR A 31 38.12 8.13 20.16
C TYR A 31 37.66 8.01 18.72
N PHE A 32 37.68 9.12 17.98
CA PHE A 32 37.44 9.14 16.54
C PHE A 32 38.08 10.38 15.88
N PRO A 33 38.39 10.33 14.58
CA PRO A 33 39.04 11.45 13.89
C PRO A 33 38.05 12.56 13.53
N LEU A 34 38.53 13.79 13.66
CA LEU A 34 37.92 15.03 13.21
C LEU A 34 38.72 15.63 12.06
N VAL A 35 38.12 16.55 11.31
CA VAL A 35 38.83 17.29 10.25
C VAL A 35 40.02 18.08 10.82
N LYS A 36 41.08 18.21 10.02
CA LYS A 36 42.25 19.02 10.40
C LYS A 36 41.82 20.47 10.61
N ASN A 37 42.33 21.13 11.65
CA ASN A 37 41.98 22.51 11.99
C ASN A 37 40.46 22.76 12.19
N GLY A 38 39.68 21.73 12.48
CA GLY A 38 38.24 21.86 12.72
C GLY A 38 37.72 20.92 13.81
N LYS A 39 36.44 21.06 14.14
CA LYS A 39 35.76 20.31 15.21
C LYS A 39 34.76 19.28 14.69
N ASP A 40 34.56 19.25 13.38
CA ASP A 40 33.58 18.38 12.74
C ASP A 40 34.18 17.00 12.47
N PRO A 41 33.40 15.92 12.61
CA PRO A 41 33.88 14.60 12.26
C PRO A 41 34.18 14.50 10.76
N LEU A 42 35.04 13.55 10.37
CA LEU A 42 35.35 13.35 8.96
C LEU A 42 34.08 13.06 8.13
N PRO A 43 33.92 13.69 6.95
CA PRO A 43 32.77 13.45 6.08
C PRO A 43 32.81 12.02 5.49
N GLY A 44 31.63 11.49 5.16
CA GLY A 44 31.49 10.20 4.47
C GLY A 44 31.46 8.94 5.36
N ILE A 45 31.85 9.04 6.64
CA ILE A 45 31.74 7.92 7.60
C ILE A 45 31.12 8.43 8.90
N SER A 46 30.08 7.76 9.39
CA SER A 46 29.50 8.09 10.70
C SER A 46 30.54 7.89 11.80
N TRP A 47 30.83 8.93 12.57
CA TRP A 47 31.81 8.87 13.66
C TRP A 47 31.44 7.86 14.74
N LYS A 48 30.14 7.61 14.95
CA LYS A 48 29.63 6.56 15.85
C LYS A 48 30.01 5.15 15.41
N LYS A 49 30.39 4.98 14.14
CA LYS A 49 30.89 3.73 13.55
C LYS A 49 32.40 3.77 13.28
N ASN A 50 33.10 4.85 13.63
CA ASN A 50 34.51 5.06 13.32
C ASN A 50 35.36 5.18 14.59
N ARG A 51 35.17 4.24 15.52
CA ARG A 51 35.95 4.17 16.77
C ARG A 51 37.43 3.90 16.46
N LYS A 52 38.31 4.58 17.17
CA LYS A 52 39.76 4.39 17.15
C LYS A 52 40.27 3.96 18.52
N THR A 53 41.25 3.07 18.50
CA THR A 53 42.10 2.76 19.66
C THR A 53 43.00 3.97 19.97
N PHE A 54 43.61 3.98 21.16
CA PHE A 54 44.58 5.01 21.51
C PHE A 54 45.74 5.09 20.49
N SER A 55 46.29 3.95 20.07
CA SER A 55 47.41 3.91 19.12
C SER A 55 47.04 4.52 17.76
N GLU A 56 45.84 4.20 17.24
CA GLU A 56 45.35 4.75 15.97
C GLU A 56 45.07 6.25 16.09
N ALA A 57 44.41 6.68 17.17
CA ALA A 57 44.11 8.09 17.42
C ALA A 57 45.39 8.93 17.59
N TYR A 58 46.39 8.39 18.30
CA TYR A 58 47.70 9.03 18.47
C TYR A 58 48.44 9.16 17.14
N SER A 59 48.42 8.13 16.27
CA SER A 59 48.99 8.21 14.92
C SER A 59 48.29 9.29 14.08
N LEU A 60 46.96 9.31 14.07
CA LEU A 60 46.17 10.30 13.34
C LEU A 60 46.45 11.73 13.83
N MET A 61 46.65 11.91 15.14
CA MET A 61 47.03 13.21 15.68
C MET A 61 48.43 13.66 15.24
N ARG A 62 49.40 12.73 15.12
CA ARG A 62 50.73 13.02 14.54
C ARG A 62 50.65 13.45 13.07
N GLU A 63 49.65 12.97 12.35
CA GLU A 63 49.36 13.36 10.96
C GLU A 63 48.57 14.68 10.86
N GLY A 64 48.23 15.31 11.99
CA GLY A 64 47.55 16.60 12.07
C GLY A 64 46.03 16.55 12.08
N PHE A 65 45.42 15.37 12.24
CA PHE A 65 43.98 15.26 12.49
C PHE A 65 43.66 15.60 13.95
N ASN A 66 42.56 16.32 14.16
CA ASN A 66 42.02 16.50 15.51
C ASN A 66 41.32 15.22 15.96
N ILE A 67 41.26 14.99 17.27
CA ILE A 67 40.64 13.79 17.84
C ILE A 67 39.46 14.20 18.70
N GLY A 68 38.31 13.56 18.50
CA GLY A 68 37.14 13.65 19.36
C GLY A 68 37.11 12.50 20.37
N ILE A 69 36.54 12.76 21.55
CA ILE A 69 36.19 11.75 22.55
C ILE A 69 34.70 11.85 22.86
N ALA A 70 34.00 10.72 22.86
CA ALA A 70 32.58 10.64 23.16
C ALA A 70 32.30 9.84 24.43
N GLY A 71 31.31 10.28 25.22
CA GLY A 71 30.62 9.41 26.16
C GLY A 71 29.54 8.62 25.43
N THR A 72 29.46 7.31 25.63
CA THR A 72 28.49 6.41 24.96
C THR A 72 27.47 5.85 25.95
N ASP A 73 26.45 5.12 25.47
CA ASP A 73 25.56 4.34 26.36
C ASP A 73 26.32 3.31 27.19
N LYS A 74 27.40 2.79 26.62
CA LYS A 74 28.03 1.54 27.05
C LYS A 74 29.23 1.77 27.95
N ASP A 75 29.57 3.03 28.19
CA ASP A 75 30.63 3.43 29.09
C ASP A 75 30.12 4.30 30.22
N ASN A 76 31.01 4.59 31.17
CA ASN A 76 30.69 5.39 32.34
C ASN A 76 31.07 6.86 32.16
N LEU A 77 31.54 7.29 30.99
CA LEU A 77 32.08 8.64 30.80
C LEU A 77 30.96 9.69 30.76
N CYS A 78 31.04 10.68 31.65
CA CYS A 78 30.21 11.86 31.68
C CYS A 78 31.12 13.07 31.43
N ILE A 79 30.81 13.88 30.42
CA ILE A 79 31.62 15.05 30.07
C ILE A 79 30.77 16.28 30.34
N VAL A 80 31.22 17.18 31.22
CA VAL A 80 30.57 18.47 31.45
C VAL A 80 31.37 19.53 30.70
N ASP A 81 30.81 19.99 29.59
CA ASP A 81 31.34 21.05 28.73
C ASP A 81 30.85 22.40 29.24
N ILE A 82 31.73 23.15 29.89
CA ILE A 82 31.43 24.42 30.53
C ILE A 82 31.89 25.55 29.62
N ASP A 83 30.95 26.36 29.13
CA ASP A 83 31.26 27.54 28.32
C ASP A 83 31.48 28.79 29.19
N ASN A 84 30.73 28.90 30.30
CA ASN A 84 30.80 30.02 31.23
C ASN A 84 30.88 29.52 32.69
N LEU A 85 32.04 29.72 33.32
CA LEU A 85 32.29 29.30 34.69
C LEU A 85 31.46 30.05 35.73
N GLU A 86 31.20 31.34 35.51
CA GLU A 86 30.41 32.16 36.44
C GLU A 86 28.96 31.66 36.51
N ALA A 87 28.40 31.24 35.39
CA ALA A 87 27.04 30.71 35.31
C ALA A 87 26.91 29.32 35.94
N VAL A 88 27.96 28.49 35.89
CA VAL A 88 27.98 27.15 36.54
C VAL A 88 28.21 27.25 38.05
N GLY A 89 28.94 28.27 38.50
CA GLY A 89 29.37 28.40 39.89
C GLY A 89 30.46 27.38 40.23
N GLY A 90 30.11 26.33 41.01
CA GLY A 90 31.04 25.30 41.46
C GLY A 90 30.84 23.95 40.75
N ALA A 91 31.89 23.44 40.11
CA ALA A 91 31.93 22.09 39.55
C ALA A 91 32.90 21.21 40.35
N LYS A 92 32.56 19.93 40.52
CA LYS A 92 33.40 18.94 41.23
C LYS A 92 34.77 18.82 40.55
N THR A 93 35.84 18.84 41.33
CA THR A 93 37.21 18.80 40.78
C THR A 93 37.48 17.48 40.05
N THR A 94 37.96 17.55 38.81
CA THR A 94 38.28 16.37 38.00
C THR A 94 39.26 16.71 36.86
N LEU A 95 39.71 15.73 36.09
CA LEU A 95 40.49 15.93 34.87
C LEU A 95 39.81 16.97 33.97
N THR A 96 40.50 18.08 33.70
CA THR A 96 39.90 19.21 32.99
C THR A 96 40.77 19.69 31.83
N VAL A 97 40.15 19.87 30.67
CA VAL A 97 40.79 20.41 29.46
C VAL A 97 40.23 21.80 29.16
N LYS A 98 41.09 22.79 28.92
CA LYS A 98 40.71 24.10 28.38
C LYS A 98 40.38 23.96 26.90
N SER A 99 39.27 24.57 26.47
CA SER A 99 38.88 24.62 25.07
C SER A 99 39.78 25.57 24.27
N ARG A 100 39.63 25.60 22.94
CA ARG A 100 40.44 26.44 22.05
C ARG A 100 40.46 27.93 22.41
N LYS A 101 39.40 28.42 23.07
CA LYS A 101 39.23 29.82 23.50
C LYS A 101 39.86 30.09 24.87
N GLN A 102 40.45 29.08 25.51
CA GLN A 102 41.04 29.10 26.85
C GLN A 102 40.09 29.47 28.02
N ILE A 103 38.84 29.84 27.73
CA ILE A 103 37.82 30.20 28.72
C ILE A 103 36.94 28.98 29.06
N GLY A 104 36.48 28.25 28.05
CA GLY A 104 35.65 27.06 28.24
C GLY A 104 36.44 25.86 28.75
N ARG A 105 35.77 24.94 29.43
CA ARG A 105 36.38 23.76 30.07
C ARG A 105 35.60 22.49 29.76
N HIS A 106 36.29 21.43 29.34
CA HIS A 106 35.75 20.09 29.32
C HIS A 106 36.16 19.36 30.61
N CYS A 107 35.22 19.12 31.51
CA CYS A 107 35.42 18.37 32.74
C CYS A 107 34.99 16.91 32.53
N PHE A 108 35.90 15.97 32.75
CA PHE A 108 35.66 14.54 32.51
C PHE A 108 35.35 13.84 33.84
N TYR A 109 34.25 13.09 33.92
CA TYR A 109 33.86 12.32 35.09
C TYR A 109 33.51 10.88 34.70
N PHE A 110 33.50 9.99 35.69
CA PHE A 110 32.80 8.71 35.60
C PHE A 110 31.48 8.78 36.36
N THR A 111 30.45 8.10 35.86
CA THR A 111 29.18 7.99 36.58
C THR A 111 28.73 6.53 36.59
N LYS A 112 28.08 6.14 37.69
CA LYS A 112 27.38 4.86 37.82
C LYS A 112 25.89 5.00 37.50
N ASP A 113 25.43 6.23 37.25
CA ASP A 113 24.04 6.48 36.89
C ASP A 113 23.74 5.79 35.56
N GLU A 114 22.59 5.13 35.48
CA GLU A 114 22.20 4.46 34.26
C GLU A 114 21.97 5.48 33.12
N PRO A 115 22.35 5.16 31.87
CA PRO A 115 22.07 6.00 30.72
C PRO A 115 20.59 6.39 30.62
N ALA A 116 20.31 7.69 30.58
CA ALA A 116 18.98 8.18 30.28
C ALA A 116 18.72 8.04 28.77
N GLN A 117 18.09 6.93 28.39
CA GLN A 117 17.83 6.53 27.00
C GLN A 117 16.38 6.10 26.78
N GLY A 118 15.88 6.38 25.57
CA GLY A 118 14.53 6.01 25.13
C GLY A 118 13.46 7.06 25.45
N GLU A 119 12.20 6.73 25.17
CA GLU A 119 11.06 7.58 25.53
C GLU A 119 10.94 7.70 27.05
N GLY A 120 10.69 8.92 27.52
CA GLY A 120 10.71 9.26 28.94
C GLY A 120 12.09 9.47 29.55
N ALA A 121 13.19 9.39 28.76
CA ALA A 121 14.55 9.65 29.25
C ALA A 121 14.67 10.99 30.00
N ILE A 122 13.90 12.00 29.58
CA ILE A 122 13.89 13.32 30.21
C ILE A 122 13.48 13.29 31.69
N PHE A 123 12.69 12.31 32.12
CA PHE A 123 12.20 12.17 33.50
C PHE A 123 13.15 11.37 34.41
N LYS A 124 14.26 10.85 33.87
CA LYS A 124 15.28 10.17 34.68
C LYS A 124 16.22 11.19 35.30
N ASN A 125 16.50 11.02 36.59
CA ASN A 125 17.57 11.74 37.27
C ASN A 125 18.88 10.97 37.06
N SER A 126 19.64 11.34 36.03
CA SER A 126 20.89 10.66 35.68
C SER A 126 21.93 11.64 35.15
N ALA A 127 23.15 11.61 35.68
CA ALA A 127 24.30 12.30 35.10
C ALA A 127 24.73 11.72 33.74
N LYS A 128 24.25 10.52 33.41
CA LYS A 128 24.42 9.85 32.11
C LYS A 128 23.33 10.28 31.11
N GLN A 129 23.02 11.57 31.09
CA GLN A 129 22.06 12.21 30.21
C GLN A 129 22.68 13.44 29.54
N ASN A 130 22.24 13.76 28.31
CA ASN A 130 22.64 15.01 27.67
C ASN A 130 21.77 16.16 28.17
N ILE A 131 22.38 17.21 28.71
CA ILE A 131 21.69 18.36 29.29
C ILE A 131 22.35 19.62 28.74
N ALA A 132 21.65 20.35 27.86
CA ALA A 132 22.16 21.60 27.31
C ALA A 132 21.52 22.80 28.02
N THR A 133 22.31 23.80 28.36
CA THR A 133 21.82 25.07 28.93
C THR A 133 21.99 26.19 27.92
N GLU A 134 21.31 27.31 28.11
CA GLU A 134 21.45 28.45 27.19
C GLU A 134 22.82 29.12 27.28
N ASN A 135 23.35 29.31 28.49
CA ASN A 135 24.50 30.19 28.74
C ASN A 135 25.63 29.59 29.60
N ALA A 136 25.51 28.35 30.09
CA ALA A 136 26.50 27.73 30.98
C ALA A 136 27.29 26.58 30.33
N GLY A 137 26.80 26.05 29.21
CA GLY A 137 27.36 24.91 28.47
C GLY A 137 26.46 23.68 28.52
N GLU A 138 27.03 22.49 28.41
CA GLU A 138 26.30 21.23 28.21
C GLU A 138 26.90 20.04 28.97
N VAL A 139 26.06 19.19 29.56
CA VAL A 139 26.42 17.82 29.93
C VAL A 139 26.32 16.94 28.68
N ARG A 140 27.43 16.31 28.30
CA ARG A 140 27.66 15.50 27.09
C ARG A 140 28.01 14.06 27.49
N SER A 141 27.01 13.29 27.89
CA SER A 141 27.23 11.96 28.51
C SER A 141 26.78 10.78 27.66
N ASN A 142 25.97 10.99 26.63
CA ASN A 142 25.39 9.90 25.85
C ASN A 142 25.39 10.19 24.34
N TRP A 143 26.29 9.56 23.60
CA TRP A 143 26.54 9.79 22.18
C TRP A 143 26.76 11.27 21.81
N GLN A 144 27.37 12.02 22.73
CA GLN A 144 27.87 13.38 22.57
C GLN A 144 29.38 13.37 22.78
N TYR A 145 30.08 14.32 22.15
CA TYR A 145 31.53 14.34 22.14
C TYR A 145 32.08 15.73 22.39
N VAL A 146 33.34 15.77 22.81
CA VAL A 146 34.17 16.97 22.85
C VAL A 146 35.48 16.73 22.11
N VAL A 147 36.17 17.81 21.77
CA VAL A 147 37.51 17.73 21.19
C VAL A 147 38.54 17.42 22.29
N CYS A 148 39.43 16.45 22.04
CA CYS A 148 40.47 16.03 22.98
C CYS A 148 41.60 17.05 23.13
N SER A 149 42.25 17.01 24.30
CA SER A 149 43.55 17.65 24.52
C SER A 149 44.55 17.25 23.44
N GLY A 150 45.41 18.17 23.02
CA GLY A 150 46.36 18.01 21.92
C GLY A 150 45.81 18.39 20.55
N SER A 151 44.49 18.60 20.41
CA SER A 151 43.90 19.08 19.15
C SER A 151 44.10 20.60 18.97
N PHE A 152 44.05 21.06 17.72
CA PHE A 152 44.14 22.48 17.37
C PHE A 152 43.04 22.91 16.41
N VAL A 153 42.33 23.99 16.76
CA VAL A 153 41.32 24.62 15.91
C VAL A 153 41.54 26.13 15.94
N PRO A 154 41.75 26.80 14.80
CA PRO A 154 42.06 28.23 14.77
C PRO A 154 40.92 29.06 15.37
N CYS A 155 41.31 30.13 16.06
CA CYS A 155 40.40 31.14 16.59
C CYS A 155 40.40 32.37 15.66
N SER A 156 39.26 33.05 15.53
CA SER A 156 39.23 34.35 14.86
C SER A 156 39.93 35.43 15.70
N GLU A 157 40.29 36.55 15.08
CA GLU A 157 40.90 37.68 15.82
C GLU A 157 40.00 38.18 16.97
N GLU A 158 38.70 38.22 16.77
CA GLU A 158 37.74 38.61 17.82
C GLU A 158 37.71 37.60 18.97
N GLU A 159 37.79 36.31 18.67
CA GLU A 159 37.87 35.27 19.69
C GLU A 159 39.17 35.40 20.48
N ILE A 160 40.30 35.66 19.81
CA ILE A 160 41.61 35.86 20.44
C ILE A 160 41.59 37.08 21.38
N ARG A 161 40.92 38.17 21.01
CA ARG A 161 40.81 39.38 21.85
C ARG A 161 40.06 39.12 23.16
N ARG A 162 39.12 38.16 23.18
CA ARG A 162 38.38 37.76 24.39
C ARG A 162 39.18 36.84 25.31
N ILE A 163 40.27 36.25 24.82
CA ILE A 163 41.16 35.39 25.62
C ILE A 163 42.00 36.28 26.56
N PRO A 164 42.14 35.91 27.85
CA PRO A 164 43.09 36.55 28.77
C PRO A 164 44.48 36.65 28.15
N GLU A 165 45.17 37.78 28.35
CA GLU A 165 46.39 38.13 27.61
C GLU A 165 47.50 37.09 27.78
N GLU A 166 47.63 36.56 28.99
CA GLU A 166 48.53 35.48 29.38
C GLU A 166 48.23 34.13 28.69
N ASP A 167 46.97 33.89 28.29
CA ASP A 167 46.51 32.65 27.67
C ASP A 167 46.46 32.74 26.13
N ARG A 168 46.62 33.93 25.54
CA ARG A 168 46.55 34.14 24.07
C ARG A 168 47.59 33.33 23.28
N ILE A 169 48.74 33.04 23.88
CA ILE A 169 49.78 32.18 23.29
C ILE A 169 49.30 30.75 23.04
N HIS A 170 48.19 30.36 23.66
CA HIS A 170 47.56 29.05 23.52
C HIS A 170 46.26 29.11 22.72
N ALA A 171 45.94 30.25 22.10
CA ALA A 171 44.78 30.40 21.24
C ALA A 171 44.71 29.28 20.20
N GLY A 172 43.57 28.62 20.14
CA GLY A 172 43.32 27.53 19.23
C GLY A 172 43.66 26.13 19.75
N LYS A 173 44.43 26.01 20.84
CA LYS A 173 44.85 24.71 21.40
C LYS A 173 43.86 24.19 22.43
N TYR A 174 43.51 22.90 22.35
CA TYR A 174 42.87 22.16 23.43
C TYR A 174 43.97 21.59 24.33
N ARG A 175 43.97 21.95 25.61
CA ARG A 175 45.08 21.62 26.52
C ARG A 175 44.61 21.24 27.92
N LEU A 176 45.39 20.43 28.62
CA LEU A 176 45.17 20.12 30.01
C LEU A 176 45.26 21.40 30.84
N CYS A 177 44.23 21.63 31.64
CA CYS A 177 44.13 22.72 32.58
C CYS A 177 44.29 22.23 34.03
N LEU A 178 43.70 21.07 34.33
CA LEU A 178 43.81 20.43 35.64
C LEU A 178 44.18 18.97 35.46
N GLU A 179 45.40 18.64 35.86
CA GLU A 179 45.97 17.30 35.79
C GLU A 179 45.62 16.51 37.05
N SER A 180 44.40 16.01 37.10
CA SER A 180 43.91 15.16 38.19
C SER A 180 43.35 13.85 37.65
N GLU A 181 43.16 12.87 38.53
CA GLU A 181 42.42 11.65 38.18
C GLU A 181 40.94 11.97 37.92
N VAL A 182 40.29 11.14 37.12
CA VAL A 182 38.87 11.30 36.77
C VAL A 182 38.00 10.98 37.99
N SER A 183 37.31 11.99 38.52
CA SER A 183 36.37 11.85 39.63
C SER A 183 35.05 11.19 39.21
N ASN A 184 34.34 10.59 40.17
CA ASN A 184 32.97 10.13 39.94
C ASN A 184 31.95 11.27 40.13
N ILE A 185 30.81 11.21 39.44
CA ILE A 185 29.70 12.15 39.57
C ILE A 185 28.34 11.43 39.54
N THR A 186 27.39 11.87 40.35
CA THR A 186 25.96 11.50 40.25
C THR A 186 25.13 12.67 39.75
N TYR A 187 23.86 12.43 39.39
CA TYR A 187 22.92 13.47 38.98
C TYR A 187 22.84 14.61 40.01
N GLU A 188 22.74 14.30 41.29
CA GLU A 188 22.60 15.28 42.38
C GLU A 188 23.85 16.15 42.55
N GLU A 189 25.02 15.63 42.17
CA GLU A 189 26.30 16.33 42.19
C GLU A 189 26.53 17.21 40.94
N LEU A 190 25.65 17.15 39.93
CA LEU A 190 25.71 18.09 38.81
C LEU A 190 25.45 19.52 39.30
N PRO A 191 26.15 20.52 38.72
CA PRO A 191 25.89 21.92 39.02
C PRO A 191 24.42 22.26 38.85
N GLU A 192 23.89 23.08 39.77
CA GLU A 192 22.46 23.35 39.94
C GLU A 192 21.79 23.79 38.63
N ILE A 193 22.47 24.64 37.85
CA ILE A 193 21.97 25.14 36.55
C ILE A 193 21.55 24.01 35.58
N TYR A 194 22.29 22.90 35.53
CA TYR A 194 21.94 21.77 34.66
C TYR A 194 20.71 21.01 35.17
N ARG A 195 20.57 20.88 36.49
CA ARG A 195 19.41 20.23 37.12
C ARG A 195 18.14 21.06 36.92
N THR A 196 18.20 22.37 37.17
CA THR A 196 17.07 23.30 36.98
C THR A 196 16.61 23.34 35.52
N THR A 197 17.53 23.42 34.55
CA THR A 197 17.18 23.37 33.12
C THR A 197 16.47 22.07 32.75
N LEU A 198 16.84 20.93 33.36
CA LEU A 198 16.16 19.67 33.10
C LEU A 198 14.73 19.66 33.65
N GLU A 199 14.51 20.25 34.83
CA GLU A 199 13.18 20.40 35.44
C GLU A 199 12.24 21.29 34.60
N GLU A 200 12.75 22.41 34.07
CA GLU A 200 11.98 23.28 33.16
C GLU A 200 11.55 22.57 31.88
N ARG A 201 12.44 21.74 31.30
CA ARG A 201 12.11 20.95 30.11
C ARG A 201 11.07 19.86 30.42
N ARG A 202 11.14 19.22 31.59
CA ARG A 202 10.10 18.27 32.07
C ARG A 202 8.74 18.95 32.17
N ALA A 203 8.68 20.13 32.79
CA ALA A 203 7.44 20.90 32.91
C ALA A 203 6.84 21.23 31.54
N THR A 204 7.68 21.54 30.55
CA THR A 204 7.26 21.82 29.17
C THR A 204 6.70 20.57 28.46
N GLU A 205 7.34 19.42 28.62
CA GLU A 205 6.89 18.13 28.05
C GLU A 205 5.52 17.71 28.63
N ILE A 206 5.36 17.88 29.94
CA ILE A 206 4.09 17.66 30.66
C ILE A 206 3.02 18.62 30.14
N ALA A 207 3.31 19.92 30.06
CA ALA A 207 2.37 20.91 29.54
C ALA A 207 1.96 20.65 28.08
N ALA A 208 2.87 20.15 27.23
CA ALA A 208 2.56 19.76 25.86
C ALA A 208 1.63 18.53 25.80
N SER A 209 1.82 17.58 26.72
CA SER A 209 0.96 16.40 26.88
C SER A 209 -0.44 16.80 27.36
N ILE A 210 -0.52 17.67 28.37
CA ILE A 210 -1.78 18.28 28.84
C ILE A 210 -2.49 19.00 27.70
N LYS A 211 -1.77 19.81 26.91
CA LYS A 211 -2.35 20.53 25.76
C LYS A 211 -2.87 19.58 24.67
N LYS A 212 -2.24 18.41 24.48
CA LYS A 212 -2.76 17.36 23.59
C LYS A 212 -4.06 16.75 24.14
N ILE A 213 -4.14 16.52 25.44
CA ILE A 213 -5.34 16.04 26.13
C ILE A 213 -6.46 17.08 26.04
N GLU A 214 -6.19 18.36 26.32
CA GLU A 214 -7.15 19.47 26.15
C GLU A 214 -7.65 19.60 24.71
N LYS A 215 -6.78 19.36 23.71
CA LYS A 215 -7.16 19.39 22.30
C LYS A 215 -8.02 18.17 21.89
N ARG A 216 -7.83 17.02 22.56
CA ARG A 216 -8.74 15.85 22.46
C ARG A 216 -10.08 16.16 23.15
N GLN A 217 -10.07 16.85 24.30
CA GLN A 217 -11.27 17.30 25.03
C GLN A 217 -12.14 18.23 24.19
N CYS A 218 -11.55 19.22 23.52
CA CYS A 218 -12.31 20.21 22.73
C CYS A 218 -13.12 19.56 21.59
N LYS A 219 -12.62 18.46 20.99
CA LYS A 219 -13.33 17.70 19.95
C LYS A 219 -14.38 16.71 20.48
N SER A 220 -14.25 16.27 21.74
CA SER A 220 -15.17 15.31 22.39
C SER A 220 -16.33 16.02 23.07
N TRP A 221 -16.07 17.14 23.76
CA TRP A 221 -17.04 17.85 24.58
C TRP A 221 -18.09 18.62 23.75
N GLU A 222 -17.75 19.04 22.53
CA GLU A 222 -18.71 19.61 21.59
C GLU A 222 -19.64 18.54 20.94
N ARG A 223 -19.25 17.26 20.94
CA ARG A 223 -19.99 16.19 20.23
C ARG A 223 -20.98 15.42 21.11
N GLN A 224 -20.85 15.43 22.44
CA GLN A 224 -21.63 14.52 23.32
C GLN A 224 -22.35 15.17 24.52
N GLY A 225 -22.23 16.49 24.75
CA GLY A 225 -22.99 17.16 25.82
C GLY A 225 -22.64 16.70 27.26
N GLN A 226 -21.47 16.09 27.47
CA GLN A 226 -21.02 15.61 28.78
C GLN A 226 -20.19 16.67 29.53
N LYS A 227 -20.85 17.71 30.05
CA LYS A 227 -20.19 18.87 30.70
C LYS A 227 -19.38 18.56 31.99
N ASN A 228 -19.52 17.36 32.58
CA ASN A 228 -18.96 17.01 33.89
C ASN A 228 -18.25 15.63 33.93
N ARG A 229 -17.79 15.10 32.78
CA ARG A 229 -17.01 13.85 32.75
C ARG A 229 -15.55 14.15 33.09
N SER A 230 -14.98 13.41 34.04
CA SER A 230 -13.56 13.51 34.43
C SER A 230 -12.66 12.91 33.34
N ALA A 231 -11.55 13.57 33.06
CA ALA A 231 -10.47 13.10 32.19
C ALA A 231 -9.77 11.85 32.74
N LEU A 232 -9.96 11.52 34.03
CA LEU A 232 -9.48 10.28 34.64
C LEU A 232 -9.81 9.04 33.80
N PHE A 233 -11.02 8.99 33.24
CA PHE A 233 -11.51 7.84 32.46
C PHE A 233 -11.03 7.82 31.01
N ASP A 234 -10.29 8.85 30.60
CA ASP A 234 -9.74 8.98 29.26
C ASP A 234 -8.20 8.81 29.25
N LEU A 235 -7.59 8.57 30.42
CA LEU A 235 -6.16 8.27 30.54
C LEU A 235 -5.85 6.89 29.96
N ASP A 236 -4.76 6.82 29.19
CA ASP A 236 -4.16 5.57 28.74
C ASP A 236 -2.93 5.21 29.59
N ILE A 237 -2.36 4.02 29.35
CA ILE A 237 -1.19 3.59 30.11
C ILE A 237 0.02 4.48 29.85
N HIS A 238 0.12 5.08 28.65
CA HIS A 238 1.20 5.99 28.32
C HIS A 238 1.08 7.29 29.14
N ASP A 239 -0.12 7.81 29.35
CA ASP A 239 -0.35 9.03 30.13
C ASP A 239 0.11 8.90 31.60
N VAL A 240 -0.05 7.71 32.20
CA VAL A 240 0.32 7.48 33.61
C VAL A 240 1.71 6.88 33.81
N THR A 241 2.32 6.32 32.76
CA THR A 241 3.66 5.71 32.82
C THR A 241 4.75 6.46 32.04
N GLY A 242 4.36 7.36 31.14
CA GLY A 242 5.26 8.03 30.19
C GLY A 242 5.89 7.10 29.14
N ARG A 243 5.41 5.85 29.00
CA ARG A 243 5.97 4.86 28.07
C ARG A 243 5.00 4.48 26.97
N SER A 244 5.46 4.50 25.73
CA SER A 244 4.64 4.08 24.59
C SER A 244 4.64 2.57 24.40
N ASN A 245 3.76 2.10 23.51
CA ASN A 245 3.65 0.72 23.11
C ASN A 245 4.99 0.18 22.54
N GLN A 246 5.61 -0.76 23.25
CA GLN A 246 6.85 -1.42 22.84
C GLN A 246 6.69 -2.94 22.92
N PRO A 247 5.97 -3.55 21.96
CA PRO A 247 5.65 -4.97 21.98
C PRO A 247 6.90 -5.84 22.12
N GLY A 248 6.88 -6.77 23.07
CA GLY A 248 7.95 -7.75 23.29
C GLY A 248 9.17 -7.22 24.05
N LYS A 249 9.27 -5.92 24.34
CA LYS A 249 10.40 -5.35 25.09
C LYS A 249 10.09 -5.31 26.58
N ARG A 250 10.81 -6.12 27.37
CA ARG A 250 10.68 -6.12 28.83
C ARG A 250 11.57 -5.07 29.49
N PHE A 251 11.06 -4.48 30.56
CA PHE A 251 11.68 -3.43 31.34
C PHE A 251 11.39 -3.57 32.84
N GLU A 252 12.08 -2.80 33.68
CA GLU A 252 11.87 -2.83 35.13
C GLU A 252 10.55 -2.19 35.54
N MET A 253 9.87 -2.81 36.49
CA MET A 253 8.58 -2.32 36.95
C MET A 253 8.71 -0.94 37.61
N PHE A 254 7.68 -0.12 37.44
CA PHE A 254 7.54 1.18 38.11
C PHE A 254 7.54 0.98 39.63
N ALA A 255 8.29 1.82 40.34
CA ALA A 255 8.46 1.71 41.79
C ALA A 255 7.11 1.86 42.52
N GLU A 256 6.21 2.65 41.95
CA GLU A 256 4.83 2.90 42.36
C GLU A 256 3.97 1.63 42.35
N LEU A 257 4.30 0.63 41.51
CA LEU A 257 3.64 -0.67 41.53
C LEU A 257 4.36 -1.63 42.46
N HIS A 258 5.63 -1.89 42.15
CA HIS A 258 6.57 -2.60 43.01
C HIS A 258 7.98 -2.56 42.41
N GLY A 259 8.99 -2.52 43.28
CA GLY A 259 10.38 -2.74 42.89
C GLY A 259 10.65 -4.14 42.32
N SER A 260 11.86 -4.34 41.82
CA SER A 260 12.31 -5.59 41.19
C SER A 260 13.73 -5.95 41.67
N GLU A 261 13.91 -7.16 42.20
CA GLU A 261 15.24 -7.71 42.53
C GLU A 261 15.88 -8.47 41.34
N THR A 262 15.08 -8.90 40.35
CA THR A 262 15.51 -9.83 39.29
C THR A 262 15.64 -9.21 37.88
N GLY A 263 15.21 -7.96 37.71
CA GLY A 263 15.26 -7.19 36.46
C GLY A 263 14.23 -7.62 35.39
N LYS A 264 13.75 -6.65 34.58
CA LYS A 264 12.88 -6.83 33.39
C LYS A 264 11.55 -7.59 33.60
N ASN A 265 10.78 -7.21 34.60
CA ASN A 265 9.51 -7.86 34.98
C ASN A 265 8.24 -7.17 34.43
N ALA A 266 8.37 -6.15 33.58
CA ALA A 266 7.25 -5.42 32.99
C ALA A 266 7.36 -5.32 31.46
N SER A 267 6.26 -5.20 30.73
CA SER A 267 6.27 -4.82 29.30
C SER A 267 4.97 -4.11 28.94
N ILE A 268 4.95 -3.27 27.90
CA ILE A 268 3.70 -2.65 27.41
C ILE A 268 3.37 -3.21 26.03
N SER A 269 2.12 -3.61 25.83
CA SER A 269 1.57 -4.02 24.54
C SER A 269 0.21 -3.34 24.35
N GLY A 270 0.10 -2.49 23.32
CA GLY A 270 -1.03 -1.58 23.17
C GLY A 270 -1.11 -0.59 24.34
N ASP A 271 -2.31 -0.42 24.89
CA ASP A 271 -2.59 0.47 26.03
C ASP A 271 -2.56 -0.26 27.39
N VAL A 272 -1.78 -1.34 27.48
CA VAL A 272 -1.76 -2.22 28.64
C VAL A 272 -0.33 -2.51 29.10
N LEU A 273 -0.08 -2.32 30.39
CA LEU A 273 1.16 -2.67 31.09
C LEU A 273 1.07 -4.10 31.65
N HIS A 274 1.83 -5.01 31.09
CA HIS A 274 2.01 -6.37 31.60
C HIS A 274 3.02 -6.39 32.75
N CYS A 275 2.61 -6.93 33.89
CA CYS A 275 3.43 -7.33 35.02
C CYS A 275 3.66 -8.84 35.00
N TRP A 276 4.88 -9.25 34.67
CA TRP A 276 5.27 -10.66 34.61
C TRP A 276 5.51 -11.28 35.98
N ARG A 277 5.82 -10.46 37.00
CA ARG A 277 6.03 -10.94 38.38
C ARG A 277 4.74 -11.49 38.99
N HIS A 278 3.64 -10.76 38.83
CA HIS A 278 2.33 -11.15 39.35
C HIS A 278 1.44 -11.81 38.31
N ASN A 279 1.93 -11.96 37.08
CA ASN A 279 1.23 -12.53 35.93
C ASN A 279 -0.12 -11.82 35.62
N VAL A 280 -0.07 -10.49 35.64
CA VAL A 280 -1.25 -9.62 35.46
C VAL A 280 -0.95 -8.45 34.53
N SER A 281 -1.99 -7.82 34.00
CA SER A 281 -1.95 -6.68 33.08
C SER A 281 -2.70 -5.47 33.66
N HIS A 282 -2.21 -4.25 33.47
CA HIS A 282 -2.82 -3.02 33.97
C HIS A 282 -3.16 -2.06 32.82
N ASN A 283 -4.36 -1.49 32.85
CA ASN A 283 -4.70 -0.25 32.16
C ASN A 283 -4.43 0.96 33.07
N ALA A 284 -4.68 2.19 32.60
CA ALA A 284 -4.41 3.40 33.39
C ALA A 284 -5.12 3.43 34.76
N ILE A 285 -6.40 3.02 34.81
CA ILE A 285 -7.19 3.01 36.05
C ILE A 285 -6.64 2.01 37.06
N THR A 286 -6.35 0.78 36.63
CA THR A 286 -5.79 -0.26 37.50
C THR A 286 -4.34 0.04 37.88
N TYR A 287 -3.58 0.76 37.06
CA TYR A 287 -2.28 1.32 37.43
C TYR A 287 -2.42 2.35 38.56
N LEU A 288 -3.30 3.34 38.37
CA LEU A 288 -3.55 4.39 39.36
C LEU A 288 -4.13 3.83 40.67
N ALA A 289 -4.93 2.77 40.61
CA ALA A 289 -5.42 2.07 41.81
C ALA A 289 -4.27 1.45 42.63
N VAL A 290 -3.21 0.97 41.98
CA VAL A 290 -2.02 0.50 42.69
C VAL A 290 -1.18 1.67 43.19
N ALA A 291 -0.90 2.65 42.33
CA ALA A 291 -0.05 3.80 42.66
C ALA A 291 -0.63 4.65 43.81
N SER A 292 -1.96 4.76 43.89
CA SER A 292 -2.66 5.45 44.98
C SER A 292 -2.83 4.61 46.25
N GLY A 293 -2.41 3.34 46.24
CA GLY A 293 -2.48 2.44 47.38
C GLY A 293 -3.85 1.81 47.63
N VAL A 294 -4.83 2.01 46.72
CA VAL A 294 -6.18 1.40 46.84
C VAL A 294 -6.13 -0.12 46.69
N SER A 295 -5.20 -0.63 45.89
CA SER A 295 -5.07 -2.06 45.63
C SER A 295 -3.60 -2.45 45.44
N THR A 296 -3.33 -3.75 45.47
CA THR A 296 -1.99 -4.29 45.19
C THR A 296 -1.88 -4.70 43.73
N CYS A 297 -0.66 -4.75 43.18
CA CYS A 297 -0.44 -5.12 41.78
C CYS A 297 -1.15 -6.43 41.38
N SER A 298 -1.05 -7.47 42.20
CA SER A 298 -1.68 -8.78 41.94
C SER A 298 -3.21 -8.77 42.00
N GLN A 299 -3.81 -7.90 42.82
CA GLN A 299 -5.26 -7.77 42.94
C GLN A 299 -5.84 -6.86 41.86
N ALA A 300 -5.10 -5.80 41.51
CA ALA A 300 -5.59 -4.79 40.60
C ALA A 300 -5.46 -5.18 39.13
N GLY A 301 -4.43 -5.94 38.75
CA GLY A 301 -4.21 -6.30 37.36
C GLY A 301 -5.12 -7.42 36.86
N PHE A 302 -5.35 -7.45 35.56
CA PHE A 302 -6.07 -8.51 34.84
C PHE A 302 -5.16 -9.72 34.61
N PRO A 303 -5.53 -10.95 35.01
CA PRO A 303 -4.69 -12.13 34.79
C PRO A 303 -4.30 -12.35 33.32
N HIS A 304 -3.03 -12.72 33.08
CA HIS A 304 -2.59 -13.15 31.75
C HIS A 304 -3.33 -14.43 31.33
N GLY A 305 -3.97 -14.41 30.15
CA GLY A 305 -4.79 -15.53 29.66
C GLY A 305 -6.30 -15.36 29.89
N GLY A 306 -6.74 -14.23 30.45
CA GLY A 306 -8.15 -13.89 30.62
C GLY A 306 -8.60 -14.00 32.08
N GLY A 307 -9.40 -13.03 32.51
CA GLY A 307 -9.90 -12.88 33.89
C GLY A 307 -10.32 -11.43 34.17
N SER A 308 -10.88 -11.17 35.35
CA SER A 308 -11.31 -9.83 35.77
C SER A 308 -10.36 -9.23 36.81
N SER A 309 -10.13 -7.92 36.73
CA SER A 309 -9.52 -7.14 37.81
C SER A 309 -10.40 -7.16 39.06
N ARG A 310 -9.80 -7.07 40.26
CA ARG A 310 -10.53 -6.85 41.52
C ARG A 310 -10.69 -5.38 41.88
N VAL A 311 -10.23 -4.45 41.05
CA VAL A 311 -10.53 -3.03 41.23
C VAL A 311 -11.98 -2.79 40.84
N ASP A 312 -12.82 -2.51 41.83
CA ASP A 312 -14.17 -2.03 41.58
C ASP A 312 -14.13 -0.54 41.22
N VAL A 313 -14.13 -0.24 39.92
CA VAL A 313 -14.16 1.15 39.44
C VAL A 313 -15.51 1.81 39.77
N GLU A 314 -16.55 1.04 40.09
CA GLU A 314 -17.86 1.55 40.48
C GLU A 314 -17.93 1.92 41.98
N ASP A 315 -16.92 1.57 42.78
CA ASP A 315 -16.79 1.91 44.20
C ASP A 315 -16.47 3.41 44.38
N PRO A 316 -17.29 4.15 45.17
CA PRO A 316 -17.08 5.57 45.43
C PRO A 316 -15.70 5.93 46.01
N TYR A 317 -15.18 5.12 46.94
CA TYR A 317 -13.88 5.38 47.60
C TYR A 317 -12.73 5.23 46.60
N THR A 318 -12.77 4.15 45.80
CA THR A 318 -11.80 3.88 44.74
C THR A 318 -11.74 5.04 43.75
N GLN A 319 -12.88 5.49 43.21
CA GLN A 319 -12.91 6.61 42.26
C GLN A 319 -12.35 7.91 42.85
N PHE A 320 -12.70 8.24 44.10
CA PHE A 320 -12.20 9.45 44.75
C PHE A 320 -10.68 9.40 44.92
N THR A 321 -10.16 8.26 45.37
CA THR A 321 -8.74 8.10 45.69
C THR A 321 -7.86 8.14 44.44
N ILE A 322 -8.24 7.42 43.37
CA ILE A 322 -7.50 7.45 42.10
C ILE A 322 -7.60 8.82 41.42
N TRP A 323 -8.76 9.48 41.46
CA TRP A 323 -8.96 10.81 40.88
C TRP A 323 -8.10 11.85 41.60
N LYS A 324 -8.11 11.84 42.94
CA LYS A 324 -7.32 12.75 43.75
C LYS A 324 -5.83 12.53 43.51
N TYR A 325 -5.38 11.28 43.52
CA TYR A 325 -3.99 10.94 43.19
C TYR A 325 -3.61 11.44 41.80
N ALA A 326 -4.47 11.24 40.80
CA ALA A 326 -4.22 11.68 39.44
C ALA A 326 -4.11 13.20 39.31
N LYS A 327 -4.93 13.94 40.04
CA LYS A 327 -4.88 15.40 40.08
C LYS A 327 -3.64 15.92 40.81
N ASP A 328 -3.31 15.34 41.95
CA ASP A 328 -2.17 15.75 42.79
C ASP A 328 -0.82 15.52 42.08
N HIS A 329 -0.72 14.48 41.24
CA HIS A 329 0.46 14.15 40.46
C HIS A 329 0.45 14.73 39.03
N GLY A 330 -0.57 15.53 38.70
CA GLY A 330 -0.64 16.25 37.42
C GLY A 330 -0.96 15.38 36.20
N TYR A 331 -1.46 14.15 36.39
CA TYR A 331 -1.95 13.32 35.27
C TYR A 331 -3.24 13.87 34.66
N ILE A 332 -4.02 14.64 35.43
CA ILE A 332 -5.21 15.36 34.96
C ILE A 332 -5.17 16.83 35.40
N PRO A 333 -5.83 17.76 34.67
CA PRO A 333 -5.84 19.18 35.02
C PRO A 333 -6.41 19.45 36.42
N LYS A 334 -5.93 20.52 37.08
CA LYS A 334 -6.50 20.97 38.37
C LYS A 334 -7.99 21.32 38.27
N SER A 335 -8.43 21.81 37.12
CA SER A 335 -9.83 22.10 36.80
C SER A 335 -10.69 20.86 36.47
N ASP A 336 -10.09 19.66 36.41
CA ASP A 336 -10.82 18.44 36.05
C ASP A 336 -11.99 18.18 37.00
N PRO A 337 -13.22 17.91 36.52
CA PRO A 337 -14.37 17.69 37.38
C PRO A 337 -14.24 16.37 38.14
N ILE A 338 -14.45 16.40 39.46
CA ILE A 338 -14.54 15.21 40.30
C ILE A 338 -15.60 14.23 39.74
N PRO A 339 -15.34 12.91 39.67
CA PRO A 339 -16.34 11.94 39.24
C PRO A 339 -17.60 11.97 40.11
N SER A 340 -18.77 11.67 39.52
CA SER A 340 -20.05 11.74 40.26
C SER A 340 -20.13 10.75 41.42
N LYS A 341 -19.48 9.58 41.32
CA LYS A 341 -19.43 8.61 42.42
C LYS A 341 -18.41 8.99 43.49
N ALA A 342 -17.30 9.62 43.11
CA ALA A 342 -16.34 10.18 44.07
C ALA A 342 -17.01 11.23 44.99
N LEU A 343 -17.97 12.01 44.48
CA LEU A 343 -18.77 12.91 45.31
C LEU A 343 -19.62 12.18 46.35
N ILE A 344 -20.09 10.97 46.04
CA ILE A 344 -20.86 10.16 46.98
C ILE A 344 -19.99 9.68 48.12
N TYR A 345 -18.75 9.27 47.84
CA TYR A 345 -17.78 8.98 48.90
C TYR A 345 -17.59 10.22 49.79
N CYS A 346 -17.43 11.40 49.18
CA CYS A 346 -17.33 12.63 49.96
C CYS A 346 -18.56 12.91 50.84
N ALA A 347 -19.77 12.59 50.38
CA ALA A 347 -20.99 12.74 51.15
C ALA A 347 -21.08 11.74 52.31
N LEU A 348 -20.83 10.45 52.03
CA LEU A 348 -20.90 9.36 53.00
C LEU A 348 -19.83 9.48 54.08
N ASN A 349 -18.57 9.78 53.70
CA ASN A 349 -17.45 9.92 54.63
C ASN A 349 -17.60 11.14 55.57
N ARG A 350 -18.46 12.11 55.20
CA ARG A 350 -18.79 13.28 56.02
C ARG A 350 -20.14 13.13 56.73
N GLU A 351 -20.74 11.94 56.68
CA GLU A 351 -22.04 11.62 57.28
C GLU A 351 -23.16 12.61 56.86
N LEU A 352 -23.06 13.17 55.64
CA LEU A 352 -24.03 14.14 55.11
C LEU A 352 -25.31 13.48 54.60
N CYS A 353 -25.24 12.18 54.29
CA CYS A 353 -26.37 11.32 53.97
C CYS A 353 -26.01 9.87 54.29
N THR A 354 -27.02 9.02 54.39
CA THR A 354 -26.89 7.57 54.51
C THR A 354 -26.88 6.90 53.13
N LYS A 355 -26.45 5.63 53.05
CA LYS A 355 -26.44 4.88 51.77
C LYS A 355 -27.86 4.66 51.25
N GLU A 356 -28.82 4.57 52.15
CA GLU A 356 -30.25 4.37 51.90
C GLU A 356 -30.92 5.63 51.32
N GLU A 357 -30.39 6.83 51.59
CA GLU A 357 -30.88 8.11 51.06
C GLU A 357 -30.45 8.37 49.60
N ILE A 358 -29.59 7.52 49.03
CA ILE A 358 -29.11 7.62 47.66
C ILE A 358 -30.06 6.84 46.74
N THR A 359 -30.92 7.58 46.03
CA THR A 359 -31.95 7.01 45.13
C THR A 359 -31.43 6.61 43.74
N ASP A 360 -32.29 5.95 42.96
CA ASP A 360 -32.04 5.30 41.67
C ASP A 360 -31.09 6.11 40.75
N GLY A 361 -29.96 5.50 40.39
CA GLY A 361 -28.93 6.10 39.55
C GLY A 361 -27.83 6.92 40.25
N TRP A 362 -27.61 6.72 41.56
CA TRP A 362 -26.47 7.28 42.30
C TRP A 362 -26.39 8.83 42.28
N LYS A 363 -27.54 9.52 42.39
CA LYS A 363 -27.60 11.00 42.39
C LYS A 363 -27.75 11.57 43.81
N LEU A 364 -26.81 12.44 44.20
CA LEU A 364 -26.93 13.20 45.45
C LEU A 364 -28.04 14.25 45.38
N PRO A 365 -28.84 14.44 46.45
CA PRO A 365 -29.74 15.60 46.56
C PRO A 365 -28.98 16.92 46.39
N VAL A 366 -29.61 17.92 45.77
CA VAL A 366 -28.95 19.20 45.43
C VAL A 366 -28.34 19.90 46.66
N SER A 367 -29.03 19.84 47.79
CA SER A 367 -28.54 20.39 49.06
C SER A 367 -27.26 19.70 49.53
N ILE A 368 -27.23 18.37 49.50
CA ILE A 368 -26.05 17.55 49.86
C ILE A 368 -24.92 17.75 48.84
N TYR A 369 -25.23 17.74 47.54
CA TYR A 369 -24.27 17.98 46.47
C TYR A 369 -23.54 19.33 46.65
N ASN A 370 -24.28 20.42 46.86
CA ASN A 370 -23.69 21.74 47.05
C ASN A 370 -22.85 21.82 48.33
N ARG A 371 -23.32 21.19 49.41
CA ARG A 371 -22.58 21.12 50.68
C ARG A 371 -21.28 20.35 50.53
N VAL A 372 -21.28 19.22 49.82
CA VAL A 372 -20.07 18.45 49.49
C VAL A 372 -19.06 19.30 48.72
N LEU A 373 -19.50 20.09 47.72
CA LEU A 373 -18.60 20.97 46.98
C LEU A 373 -17.99 22.06 47.88
N GLU A 374 -18.78 22.62 48.79
CA GLU A 374 -18.32 23.62 49.75
C GLU A 374 -17.31 23.05 50.75
N ASP A 375 -17.59 21.87 51.31
CA ASP A 375 -16.72 21.20 52.27
C ASP A 375 -15.40 20.75 51.62
N CYS A 376 -15.45 20.17 50.41
CA CYS A 376 -14.26 19.89 49.62
C CYS A 376 -13.41 21.15 49.39
N LYS A 377 -14.03 22.29 49.08
CA LYS A 377 -13.33 23.56 48.90
C LYS A 377 -12.65 24.04 50.18
N LYS A 378 -13.28 23.88 51.35
CA LYS A 378 -12.69 24.22 52.67
C LYS A 378 -11.47 23.35 52.98
N GLU A 379 -11.48 22.10 52.54
CA GLU A 379 -10.37 21.15 52.69
C GLU A 379 -9.29 21.30 51.59
N GLY A 380 -9.39 22.32 50.73
CA GLY A 380 -8.43 22.56 49.66
C GLY A 380 -8.55 21.62 48.45
N ILE A 381 -9.65 20.86 48.35
CA ILE A 381 -9.91 19.93 47.25
C ILE A 381 -10.68 20.67 46.14
N GLU A 382 -9.99 20.96 45.03
CA GLU A 382 -10.61 21.58 43.86
C GLU A 382 -11.43 20.55 43.07
N THR A 383 -12.76 20.69 43.11
CA THR A 383 -13.69 19.70 42.56
C THR A 383 -13.94 19.86 41.06
N GLY A 384 -13.55 20.96 40.43
CA GLY A 384 -13.84 21.23 39.01
C GLY A 384 -15.35 21.27 38.68
N ARG A 385 -16.22 21.41 39.68
CA ARG A 385 -17.68 21.42 39.54
C ARG A 385 -18.29 22.64 40.20
N GLU A 386 -19.33 23.17 39.58
CA GLU A 386 -20.07 24.33 40.06
C GLU A 386 -21.29 23.94 40.92
N PRO A 387 -21.64 24.75 41.95
CA PRO A 387 -22.87 24.58 42.72
C PRO A 387 -24.12 24.65 41.85
N ILE A 388 -25.07 23.75 42.11
CA ILE A 388 -26.37 23.73 41.44
C ILE A 388 -27.30 24.69 42.20
N LYS A 389 -27.81 25.73 41.53
CA LYS A 389 -28.81 26.62 42.15
C LYS A 389 -30.05 25.82 42.56
N GLU A 390 -30.36 25.79 43.85
CA GLU A 390 -31.61 25.22 44.36
C GLU A 390 -32.80 25.96 43.73
N LYS A 391 -33.47 25.31 42.79
CA LYS A 391 -34.82 25.74 42.41
C LYS A 391 -35.72 25.35 43.57
N LYS A 392 -36.10 26.33 44.41
CA LYS A 392 -37.16 26.17 45.42
C LYS A 392 -38.33 25.42 44.78
N ARG A 393 -38.51 24.13 45.13
CA ARG A 393 -39.77 23.43 44.91
C ARG A 393 -40.76 24.12 45.83
N LYS A 394 -41.41 25.18 45.30
CA LYS A 394 -42.71 25.56 45.83
C LYS A 394 -43.61 24.37 45.53
N GLN A 395 -43.98 23.62 46.56
CA GLN A 395 -45.35 23.11 46.64
C GLN A 395 -46.24 24.35 46.57
N LYS A 396 -46.54 24.74 45.34
CA LYS A 396 -47.73 25.48 45.00
C LYS A 396 -48.36 24.59 43.97
N ILE A 397 -49.59 24.18 44.24
CA ILE A 397 -50.61 24.19 43.19
C ILE A 397 -50.48 25.61 42.58
N ARG A 398 -49.71 25.71 41.49
CA ARG A 398 -49.63 26.89 40.65
C ARG A 398 -50.59 26.58 39.53
N GLU A 399 -51.82 27.02 39.69
CA GLU A 399 -52.62 27.37 38.52
C GLU A 399 -51.73 28.23 37.61
N GLY A 400 -51.48 27.77 36.38
CA GLY A 400 -50.86 28.60 35.34
C GLY A 400 -49.48 28.21 34.78
N LYS A 401 -48.90 27.03 34.99
CA LYS A 401 -47.68 26.60 34.24
C LYS A 401 -47.82 25.22 33.61
N PRO A 402 -47.39 25.06 32.33
CA PRO A 402 -47.47 23.77 31.65
C PRO A 402 -46.44 22.76 32.20
N GLU A 403 -46.87 21.51 32.32
CA GLU A 403 -46.09 20.31 32.50
C GLU A 403 -45.07 20.11 31.36
N LYS A 404 -43.89 19.61 31.72
CA LYS A 404 -42.84 19.30 30.74
C LYS A 404 -43.08 17.92 30.15
N ILE A 405 -43.09 17.87 28.82
CA ILE A 405 -43.23 16.63 28.07
C ILE A 405 -41.86 15.99 27.81
N ASN A 406 -41.81 14.67 27.93
CA ASN A 406 -40.73 13.84 27.44
C ASN A 406 -41.32 12.79 26.49
N VAL A 407 -40.80 12.69 25.28
CA VAL A 407 -41.23 11.67 24.31
C VAL A 407 -40.28 10.48 24.43
N PRO A 408 -40.73 9.29 24.88
CA PRO A 408 -39.89 8.09 24.93
C PRO A 408 -39.35 7.71 23.55
N PHE A 409 -38.09 7.26 23.46
CA PHE A 409 -37.45 6.96 22.18
C PHE A 409 -38.02 5.70 21.51
N ASP A 410 -38.47 4.74 22.31
CA ASP A 410 -39.13 3.50 21.92
C ASP A 410 -40.46 3.79 21.22
N VAL A 411 -41.26 4.73 21.71
CA VAL A 411 -42.51 5.16 21.04
C VAL A 411 -42.25 5.69 19.63
N VAL A 412 -41.22 6.52 19.47
CA VAL A 412 -40.84 7.05 18.15
C VAL A 412 -40.27 5.94 17.26
N ALA A 413 -39.48 5.03 17.82
CA ALA A 413 -38.93 3.90 17.09
C ALA A 413 -40.02 2.94 16.59
N GLU A 414 -40.99 2.60 17.44
CA GLU A 414 -42.15 1.76 17.11
C GLU A 414 -43.00 2.43 16.02
N HIS A 415 -43.28 3.72 16.14
CA HIS A 415 -43.98 4.45 15.09
C HIS A 415 -43.27 4.36 13.74
N ILE A 416 -41.95 4.48 13.71
CA ILE A 416 -41.18 4.34 12.46
C ILE A 416 -41.26 2.91 11.92
N LEU A 417 -41.15 1.90 12.79
CA LEU A 417 -41.25 0.49 12.38
C LEU A 417 -42.64 0.10 11.88
N GLU A 418 -43.69 0.76 12.37
CA GLU A 418 -45.07 0.56 11.90
C GLU A 418 -45.33 1.23 10.55
N ASN A 419 -44.68 2.36 10.26
CA ASN A 419 -44.94 3.18 9.07
C ASN A 419 -43.88 3.03 7.97
N ALA A 420 -42.77 2.34 8.23
CA ALA A 420 -41.70 2.13 7.27
C ALA A 420 -41.19 0.68 7.29
N HIS A 421 -40.97 0.11 6.11
CA HIS A 421 -40.37 -1.20 5.99
C HIS A 421 -38.85 -1.08 6.03
N ILE A 422 -38.25 -1.50 7.15
CA ILE A 422 -36.83 -1.33 7.44
C ILE A 422 -36.23 -2.68 7.83
N PHE A 423 -34.99 -2.94 7.38
CA PHE A 423 -34.14 -3.95 7.98
C PHE A 423 -32.74 -3.42 8.27
N SER A 424 -31.98 -4.12 9.11
CA SER A 424 -30.55 -3.85 9.30
C SER A 424 -29.71 -5.10 9.08
N MET A 425 -28.51 -4.94 8.53
CA MET A 425 -27.60 -6.06 8.25
C MET A 425 -26.76 -6.40 9.48
N ARG A 426 -26.71 -7.69 9.85
CA ARG A 426 -25.97 -8.16 11.03
C ARG A 426 -24.45 -7.98 10.91
N ASP A 427 -23.91 -8.12 9.71
CA ASP A 427 -22.45 -8.12 9.47
C ASP A 427 -21.85 -6.70 9.45
N ASN A 428 -22.55 -5.72 8.87
CA ASN A 428 -22.05 -4.36 8.69
C ASN A 428 -22.89 -3.26 9.40
N LYS A 429 -23.99 -3.62 10.07
CA LYS A 429 -24.91 -2.74 10.81
C LYS A 429 -25.60 -1.65 9.98
N GLN A 430 -25.54 -1.75 8.65
CA GLN A 430 -26.21 -0.80 7.76
C GLN A 430 -27.72 -0.99 7.83
N ILE A 431 -28.45 0.13 7.85
CA ILE A 431 -29.92 0.15 7.81
C ILE A 431 -30.35 0.32 6.36
N TYR A 432 -31.36 -0.46 5.97
CA TYR A 432 -31.96 -0.42 4.65
C TYR A 432 -33.44 -0.05 4.77
N LEU A 433 -33.85 0.94 3.98
CA LEU A 433 -35.24 1.41 3.90
C LEU A 433 -35.84 1.00 2.55
N TYR A 434 -37.04 0.43 2.59
CA TYR A 434 -37.79 0.10 1.38
C TYR A 434 -38.36 1.37 0.74
N LYS A 435 -38.03 1.58 -0.53
CA LYS A 435 -38.55 2.68 -1.34
C LYS A 435 -38.53 2.31 -2.82
N ASP A 436 -39.59 2.64 -3.54
CA ASP A 436 -39.68 2.44 -5.00
C ASP A 436 -39.39 0.99 -5.45
N GLY A 437 -39.83 0.00 -4.65
CA GLY A 437 -39.66 -1.43 -4.95
C GLY A 437 -38.32 -2.04 -4.52
N VAL A 438 -37.43 -1.30 -3.86
CA VAL A 438 -36.09 -1.77 -3.49
C VAL A 438 -35.66 -1.28 -2.11
N TYR A 439 -34.85 -2.07 -1.42
CA TYR A 439 -34.21 -1.68 -0.17
C TYR A 439 -32.89 -0.95 -0.43
N LYS A 440 -32.80 0.32 -0.05
CA LYS A 440 -31.59 1.14 -0.21
C LYS A 440 -30.97 1.44 1.15
N ASN A 441 -29.65 1.55 1.22
CA ASN A 441 -28.91 2.01 2.39
C ASN A 441 -28.36 3.44 2.22
N GLU A 442 -28.11 3.86 0.98
CA GLU A 442 -27.66 5.21 0.64
C GLU A 442 -28.68 6.24 1.15
N ASP A 443 -28.19 7.26 1.86
CA ASP A 443 -28.97 8.33 2.51
C ASP A 443 -30.03 7.88 3.54
N THR A 444 -30.15 6.58 3.82
CA THR A 444 -31.22 6.04 4.68
C THR A 444 -31.15 6.59 6.10
N GLU A 445 -29.95 6.65 6.70
CA GLU A 445 -29.82 7.21 8.05
C GLU A 445 -30.13 8.71 8.09
N ALA A 446 -29.89 9.46 7.01
CA ALA A 446 -30.24 10.88 6.93
C ALA A 446 -31.76 11.10 6.78
N LEU A 447 -32.41 10.25 5.98
CA LEU A 447 -33.87 10.21 5.86
C LEU A 447 -34.51 9.86 7.21
N LEU A 448 -33.99 8.83 7.88
CA LEU A 448 -34.47 8.41 9.20
C LEU A 448 -34.19 9.47 10.27
N ASP A 449 -33.04 10.15 10.29
CA ASP A 449 -32.79 11.26 11.24
C ASP A 449 -33.87 12.35 11.09
N THR A 450 -34.21 12.70 9.85
CA THR A 450 -35.27 13.68 9.57
C THR A 450 -36.63 13.18 10.06
N GLU A 451 -36.98 11.94 9.74
CA GLU A 451 -38.27 11.35 10.10
C GLU A 451 -38.42 11.17 11.62
N ILE A 452 -37.38 10.69 12.30
CA ILE A 452 -37.32 10.59 13.76
C ILE A 452 -37.61 11.93 14.42
N ARG A 453 -37.08 13.04 13.87
CA ARG A 453 -37.33 14.39 14.39
C ARG A 453 -38.77 14.84 14.14
N ASN A 454 -39.34 14.53 12.97
CA ASN A 454 -40.72 14.86 12.65
C ASN A 454 -41.69 14.14 13.58
N VAL A 455 -41.57 12.81 13.67
CA VAL A 455 -42.37 11.96 14.56
C VAL A 455 -42.21 12.39 16.02
N HIS A 456 -40.98 12.65 16.49
CA HIS A 456 -40.76 13.20 17.83
C HIS A 456 -41.56 14.50 18.05
N ASN A 457 -41.56 15.42 17.08
CA ASN A 457 -42.28 16.69 17.22
C ASN A 457 -43.80 16.50 17.26
N GLU A 458 -44.33 15.55 16.49
CA GLU A 458 -45.74 15.19 16.50
C GLU A 458 -46.18 14.61 17.86
N TYR A 459 -45.46 13.62 18.37
CA TYR A 459 -45.74 13.04 19.69
C TYR A 459 -45.54 14.05 20.81
N TYR A 460 -44.54 14.94 20.70
CA TYR A 460 -44.35 16.02 21.66
C TYR A 460 -45.57 16.96 21.68
N ALA A 461 -46.07 17.36 20.52
CA ALA A 461 -47.24 18.22 20.41
C ALA A 461 -48.51 17.54 20.94
N LYS A 462 -48.69 16.25 20.65
CA LYS A 462 -49.79 15.44 21.18
C LYS A 462 -49.77 15.40 22.70
N TYR A 463 -48.67 14.93 23.30
CA TYR A 463 -48.52 14.84 24.75
C TYR A 463 -48.60 16.22 25.42
N TRP A 464 -48.13 17.27 24.74
CA TRP A 464 -48.28 18.64 25.23
C TRP A 464 -49.74 19.04 25.36
N ASN A 465 -50.55 18.83 24.33
CA ASN A 465 -51.95 19.20 24.34
C ASN A 465 -52.75 18.39 25.38
N GLU A 466 -52.39 17.12 25.58
CA GLU A 466 -53.00 16.24 26.58
C GLU A 466 -52.67 16.66 28.01
N ALA A 467 -51.39 16.92 28.31
CA ALA A 467 -50.95 17.30 29.66
C ALA A 467 -51.19 18.78 29.99
N ASN A 468 -51.31 19.65 28.98
CA ASN A 468 -51.39 21.10 29.14
C ASN A 468 -52.60 21.75 28.46
N PRO A 469 -53.84 21.30 28.77
CA PRO A 469 -55.04 21.89 28.18
C PRO A 469 -55.11 23.39 28.50
N GLY A 470 -55.22 24.21 27.46
CA GLY A 470 -55.28 25.68 27.57
C GLY A 470 -53.94 26.42 27.47
N PHE A 471 -52.80 25.73 27.30
CA PHE A 471 -51.51 26.36 27.00
C PHE A 471 -51.10 26.18 25.54
N PRO A 472 -50.98 27.27 24.74
CA PRO A 472 -50.56 27.14 23.34
C PRO A 472 -49.11 26.64 23.24
N LEU A 473 -48.88 25.66 22.38
CA LEU A 473 -47.55 25.17 22.05
C LEU A 473 -46.82 26.20 21.19
N THR A 474 -45.88 26.94 21.77
CA THR A 474 -45.11 27.98 21.07
C THR A 474 -43.79 27.49 20.49
N HIS A 475 -43.23 26.41 21.04
CA HIS A 475 -41.96 25.85 20.61
C HIS A 475 -41.88 24.35 20.95
N VAL A 476 -41.50 23.54 19.98
CA VAL A 476 -41.14 22.13 20.19
C VAL A 476 -39.62 22.03 20.39
N PRO A 477 -39.14 21.48 21.52
CA PRO A 477 -37.72 21.20 21.72
C PRO A 477 -37.21 20.27 20.64
N LYS A 478 -36.11 20.65 19.98
CA LYS A 478 -35.48 19.79 18.97
C LYS A 478 -34.97 18.50 19.61
N ALA A 479 -35.30 17.35 19.03
CA ALA A 479 -34.68 16.08 19.39
C ALA A 479 -33.15 16.18 19.28
N THR A 480 -32.41 15.65 20.25
CA THR A 480 -30.94 15.73 20.25
C THR A 480 -30.33 14.67 19.34
N ALA A 481 -29.07 14.83 18.93
CA ALA A 481 -28.35 13.78 18.21
C ALA A 481 -28.26 12.46 19.01
N LYS A 482 -28.17 12.57 20.36
CA LYS A 482 -28.21 11.40 21.26
C LYS A 482 -29.55 10.67 21.15
N TYR A 483 -30.66 11.41 21.16
CA TYR A 483 -32.00 10.84 21.04
C TYR A 483 -32.17 10.09 19.71
N VAL A 484 -31.77 10.69 18.59
CA VAL A 484 -31.80 10.02 17.28
C VAL A 484 -30.95 8.75 17.30
N SER A 485 -29.77 8.80 17.92
CA SER A 485 -28.90 7.61 18.04
C SER A 485 -29.55 6.49 18.86
N GLU A 486 -30.29 6.81 19.92
CA GLU A 486 -31.05 5.83 20.73
C GLU A 486 -32.17 5.18 19.91
N VAL A 487 -32.93 5.98 19.14
CA VAL A 487 -33.98 5.48 18.23
C VAL A 487 -33.39 4.57 17.15
N LEU A 488 -32.30 4.98 16.48
CA LEU A 488 -31.64 4.16 15.47
C LEU A 488 -31.04 2.87 16.06
N ALA A 489 -30.53 2.92 17.29
CA ALA A 489 -30.06 1.72 17.99
C ALA A 489 -31.20 0.74 18.28
N TYR A 490 -32.38 1.25 18.67
CA TYR A 490 -33.58 0.44 18.83
C TYR A 490 -34.00 -0.21 17.50
N ILE A 491 -34.13 0.57 16.42
CA ILE A 491 -34.47 0.06 15.08
C ILE A 491 -33.51 -1.06 14.67
N ARG A 492 -32.19 -0.89 14.85
CA ARG A 492 -31.20 -1.93 14.52
C ARG A 492 -31.40 -3.20 15.35
N ALA A 493 -31.71 -3.08 16.64
CA ALA A 493 -31.90 -4.23 17.51
C ALA A 493 -33.08 -5.11 17.07
N TYR A 494 -34.17 -4.51 16.61
CA TYR A 494 -35.41 -5.22 16.26
C TYR A 494 -35.55 -5.62 14.78
N THR A 495 -34.66 -5.13 13.90
CA THR A 495 -34.78 -5.33 12.45
C THR A 495 -33.62 -6.08 11.81
N HIS A 496 -32.73 -6.68 12.61
CA HIS A 496 -31.51 -7.29 12.13
C HIS A 496 -31.80 -8.60 11.36
N ILE A 497 -31.19 -8.75 10.18
CA ILE A 497 -31.26 -9.97 9.37
C ILE A 497 -29.85 -10.43 8.95
N THR A 498 -29.75 -11.69 8.54
CA THR A 498 -28.52 -12.26 7.97
C THR A 498 -28.46 -11.99 6.47
N ARG A 499 -27.24 -11.95 5.93
CA ARG A 499 -27.00 -11.81 4.49
C ARG A 499 -27.65 -12.93 3.68
N ASP A 500 -27.52 -14.16 4.15
CA ASP A 500 -28.08 -15.35 3.50
C ASP A 500 -29.58 -15.19 3.19
N SER A 501 -30.35 -14.55 4.08
CA SER A 501 -31.79 -14.30 3.89
C SER A 501 -32.11 -13.38 2.71
N ILE A 502 -31.17 -12.54 2.29
CA ILE A 502 -31.30 -11.68 1.12
C ILE A 502 -30.83 -12.41 -0.14
N GLU A 503 -29.74 -13.17 -0.04
CA GLU A 503 -29.20 -13.95 -1.16
C GLU A 503 -30.22 -14.96 -1.68
N GLU A 504 -30.95 -15.66 -0.80
CA GLU A 504 -32.03 -16.58 -1.17
C GLU A 504 -33.13 -15.91 -2.01
N ASN A 505 -33.50 -14.66 -1.70
CA ASN A 505 -34.49 -13.92 -2.47
C ASN A 505 -33.93 -13.44 -3.83
N GLN A 506 -32.64 -13.10 -3.89
CA GLN A 506 -31.98 -12.60 -5.09
C GLN A 506 -31.76 -13.68 -6.14
N ASP A 507 -31.64 -14.94 -5.73
CA ASP A 507 -31.54 -16.07 -6.64
C ASP A 507 -32.90 -16.43 -7.28
N ARG A 508 -34.01 -16.02 -6.64
CA ARG A 508 -35.39 -16.28 -7.08
C ARG A 508 -35.99 -15.14 -7.89
N TYR A 509 -35.58 -13.89 -7.65
CA TYR A 509 -36.20 -12.71 -8.26
C TYR A 509 -35.20 -11.75 -8.89
N ILE A 510 -35.54 -11.24 -10.08
CA ILE A 510 -34.92 -10.04 -10.65
C ILE A 510 -35.84 -8.85 -10.36
N ASN A 511 -35.38 -7.92 -9.53
CA ASN A 511 -36.12 -6.70 -9.19
C ASN A 511 -36.01 -5.68 -10.33
N LEU A 512 -37.14 -5.33 -10.96
CA LEU A 512 -37.25 -4.41 -12.10
C LEU A 512 -37.97 -3.13 -11.67
N LYS A 513 -38.08 -2.13 -12.55
CA LYS A 513 -38.74 -0.86 -12.17
C LYS A 513 -40.22 -1.00 -11.87
N ASN A 514 -40.89 -1.98 -12.45
CA ASN A 514 -42.33 -2.20 -12.36
C ASN A 514 -42.74 -3.49 -11.65
N GLY A 515 -41.81 -4.26 -11.07
CA GLY A 515 -42.15 -5.47 -10.34
C GLY A 515 -40.98 -6.40 -10.09
N LEU A 516 -41.29 -7.53 -9.47
CA LEU A 516 -40.37 -8.62 -9.16
C LEU A 516 -40.54 -9.71 -10.22
N PHE A 517 -39.57 -9.89 -11.09
CA PHE A 517 -39.60 -10.95 -12.09
C PHE A 517 -39.15 -12.27 -11.47
N ASN A 518 -40.06 -13.21 -11.33
CA ASN A 518 -39.85 -14.50 -10.69
C ASN A 518 -39.15 -15.46 -11.66
N LEU A 519 -37.97 -15.97 -11.27
CA LEU A 519 -37.14 -16.86 -12.09
C LEU A 519 -37.58 -18.33 -12.08
N GLU A 520 -38.55 -18.70 -11.24
CA GLU A 520 -39.19 -20.02 -11.22
C GLU A 520 -40.40 -20.04 -12.16
N THR A 521 -41.29 -19.05 -12.05
CA THR A 521 -42.52 -18.97 -12.87
C THR A 521 -42.32 -18.25 -14.20
N TRP A 522 -41.26 -17.44 -14.34
CA TRP A 522 -41.01 -16.54 -15.48
C TRP A 522 -42.07 -15.45 -15.65
N GLU A 523 -42.71 -15.03 -14.55
CA GLU A 523 -43.77 -14.00 -14.53
C GLU A 523 -43.35 -12.78 -13.70
N LEU A 524 -43.93 -11.62 -14.03
CA LEU A 524 -43.74 -10.38 -13.27
C LEU A 524 -44.79 -10.29 -12.15
N GLU A 525 -44.32 -10.24 -10.90
CA GLU A 525 -45.13 -10.05 -9.71
C GLU A 525 -45.08 -8.57 -9.22
N PRO A 526 -46.11 -8.06 -8.54
CA PRO A 526 -46.06 -6.73 -7.92
C PRO A 526 -44.93 -6.61 -6.89
N HIS A 527 -44.37 -5.41 -6.76
CA HIS A 527 -43.42 -5.11 -5.69
C HIS A 527 -44.03 -5.30 -4.30
N THR A 528 -43.27 -5.91 -3.39
CA THR A 528 -43.70 -6.18 -2.03
C THR A 528 -42.52 -6.02 -1.05
N PRO A 529 -42.66 -5.29 0.06
CA PRO A 529 -41.59 -5.11 1.05
C PRO A 529 -41.18 -6.41 1.77
N GLU A 530 -42.01 -7.45 1.72
CA GLU A 530 -41.78 -8.75 2.33
C GLU A 530 -40.58 -9.46 1.69
N ILE A 531 -40.36 -9.24 0.38
CA ILE A 531 -39.24 -9.76 -0.40
C ILE A 531 -38.10 -8.74 -0.38
N LYS A 532 -37.04 -9.06 0.37
CA LYS A 532 -35.95 -8.12 0.66
C LYS A 532 -34.86 -8.19 -0.41
N LEU A 533 -34.91 -7.26 -1.36
CA LEU A 533 -33.91 -7.10 -2.41
C LEU A 533 -33.23 -5.74 -2.32
N ILE A 534 -31.90 -5.74 -2.35
CA ILE A 534 -31.06 -4.53 -2.27
C ILE A 534 -30.54 -4.05 -3.63
N ARG A 535 -30.95 -4.72 -4.71
CA ARG A 535 -30.57 -4.40 -6.09
C ARG A 535 -31.84 -4.27 -6.90
N GLN A 536 -31.89 -3.27 -7.78
CA GLN A 536 -32.96 -3.07 -8.75
C GLN A 536 -32.35 -2.76 -10.10
N ILE A 537 -32.81 -3.46 -11.13
CA ILE A 537 -32.47 -3.23 -12.53
C ILE A 537 -33.31 -2.05 -13.03
N PRO A 538 -32.70 -1.01 -13.64
CA PRO A 538 -33.37 0.26 -13.94
C PRO A 538 -34.27 0.22 -15.18
N VAL A 539 -34.83 -0.94 -15.53
CA VAL A 539 -35.60 -1.18 -16.76
C VAL A 539 -37.02 -1.62 -16.40
N PHE A 540 -38.01 -1.15 -17.18
CA PHE A 540 -39.39 -1.60 -17.12
C PHE A 540 -39.54 -2.88 -17.93
N TYR A 541 -40.10 -3.93 -17.34
CA TYR A 541 -40.47 -5.13 -18.06
C TYR A 541 -41.76 -4.90 -18.85
N ASN A 542 -41.72 -5.19 -20.15
CA ASN A 542 -42.89 -5.26 -21.02
C ASN A 542 -42.70 -6.47 -21.93
N GLU A 543 -43.55 -7.48 -21.77
CA GLU A 543 -43.49 -8.74 -22.53
C GLU A 543 -43.55 -8.53 -24.05
N ASP A 544 -44.27 -7.50 -24.50
CA ASP A 544 -44.46 -7.19 -25.91
C ASP A 544 -43.34 -6.31 -26.51
N ALA A 545 -42.48 -5.72 -25.67
CA ALA A 545 -41.44 -4.80 -26.13
C ALA A 545 -40.45 -5.49 -27.08
N LYS A 546 -40.09 -4.76 -28.14
CA LYS A 546 -39.11 -5.19 -29.15
C LYS A 546 -37.91 -4.24 -29.14
N CYS A 547 -36.77 -4.74 -29.58
CA CYS A 547 -35.54 -3.96 -29.66
C CYS A 547 -34.89 -4.07 -31.06
N PRO A 548 -35.54 -3.57 -32.11
CA PRO A 548 -35.04 -3.69 -33.48
C PRO A 548 -33.65 -3.07 -33.68
N GLN A 549 -33.33 -1.95 -33.01
CA GLN A 549 -32.00 -1.33 -33.14
C GLN A 549 -30.93 -2.16 -32.44
N ILE A 550 -31.21 -2.67 -31.23
CA ILE A 550 -30.28 -3.54 -30.50
C ILE A 550 -30.09 -4.87 -31.21
N SER A 551 -31.17 -5.51 -31.67
CA SER A 551 -31.10 -6.77 -32.42
C SER A 551 -30.24 -6.61 -33.67
N LYS A 552 -30.48 -5.54 -34.44
CA LYS A 552 -29.63 -5.21 -35.60
C LYS A 552 -28.17 -4.99 -35.19
N PHE A 553 -27.92 -4.23 -34.13
CA PHE A 553 -26.57 -4.00 -33.62
C PHE A 553 -25.86 -5.32 -33.27
N LEU A 554 -26.54 -6.26 -32.61
CA LEU A 554 -25.95 -7.57 -32.28
C LEU A 554 -25.57 -8.36 -33.54
N HIS A 555 -26.44 -8.40 -34.56
CA HIS A 555 -26.12 -9.02 -35.86
C HIS A 555 -24.97 -8.31 -36.60
N ASP A 556 -24.83 -7.00 -36.42
CA ASP A 556 -23.78 -6.22 -37.07
C ASP A 556 -22.39 -6.47 -36.43
N VAL A 557 -22.30 -6.81 -35.13
CA VAL A 557 -21.02 -6.83 -34.38
C VAL A 557 -20.42 -8.21 -34.12
N VAL A 558 -21.23 -9.28 -34.12
CA VAL A 558 -20.76 -10.66 -33.89
C VAL A 558 -21.35 -11.63 -34.92
N ALA A 559 -20.82 -12.85 -34.99
CA ALA A 559 -21.38 -13.90 -35.82
C ALA A 559 -22.69 -14.45 -35.24
N GLU A 560 -23.57 -15.00 -36.07
CA GLU A 560 -24.89 -15.54 -35.66
C GLU A 560 -24.86 -16.41 -34.39
N PRO A 561 -23.94 -17.39 -34.22
CA PRO A 561 -23.90 -18.23 -33.01
C PRO A 561 -23.57 -17.45 -31.72
N ASP A 562 -22.87 -16.32 -31.84
CA ASP A 562 -22.44 -15.51 -30.70
C ASP A 562 -23.51 -14.50 -30.27
N ILE A 563 -24.58 -14.31 -31.05
CA ILE A 563 -25.71 -13.44 -30.68
C ILE A 563 -26.45 -14.02 -29.49
N ASP A 564 -26.78 -15.32 -29.58
CA ASP A 564 -27.38 -16.06 -28.49
C ASP A 564 -26.48 -16.07 -27.25
N LEU A 565 -25.17 -16.19 -27.45
CA LEU A 565 -24.20 -16.08 -26.37
C LEU A 565 -24.23 -14.69 -25.70
N LEU A 566 -24.28 -13.61 -26.46
CA LEU A 566 -24.37 -12.25 -25.89
C LEU A 566 -25.66 -12.05 -25.08
N CYS A 567 -26.79 -12.60 -25.54
CA CYS A 567 -28.06 -12.58 -24.80
C CYS A 567 -27.98 -13.40 -23.51
N GLU A 568 -27.35 -14.57 -23.53
CA GLU A 568 -27.09 -15.39 -22.33
C GLU A 568 -26.16 -14.67 -21.35
N ILE A 569 -25.11 -14.02 -21.83
CA ILE A 569 -24.20 -13.22 -21.00
C ILE A 569 -24.98 -12.09 -20.32
N ALA A 570 -25.79 -11.36 -21.09
CA ALA A 570 -26.62 -10.27 -20.56
C ALA A 570 -27.60 -10.79 -19.50
N GLY A 571 -28.31 -11.88 -19.79
CA GLY A 571 -29.23 -12.53 -18.87
C GLY A 571 -28.57 -13.04 -17.59
N TYR A 572 -27.40 -13.68 -17.73
CA TYR A 572 -26.62 -14.15 -16.59
C TYR A 572 -26.20 -12.97 -15.71
N CYS A 573 -25.76 -11.84 -16.30
CA CYS A 573 -25.37 -10.62 -15.58
C CYS A 573 -26.52 -9.95 -14.79
N LEU A 574 -27.78 -10.33 -14.98
CA LEU A 574 -28.92 -9.83 -14.20
C LEU A 574 -29.14 -10.59 -12.88
N THR A 575 -28.45 -11.70 -12.66
CA THR A 575 -28.65 -12.59 -11.52
C THR A 575 -27.50 -12.50 -10.50
N THR A 576 -27.65 -13.13 -9.34
CA THR A 576 -26.53 -13.40 -8.39
C THR A 576 -25.86 -14.75 -8.61
N ASP A 577 -26.42 -15.60 -9.47
CA ASP A 577 -25.90 -16.94 -9.76
C ASP A 577 -24.46 -16.90 -10.29
N CYS A 578 -23.59 -17.68 -9.67
CA CYS A 578 -22.19 -17.87 -10.07
C CYS A 578 -21.83 -19.34 -10.34
N SER A 579 -22.84 -20.23 -10.38
CA SER A 579 -22.66 -21.69 -10.49
C SER A 579 -21.89 -22.13 -11.73
N HIS A 580 -22.02 -21.41 -12.84
CA HIS A 580 -21.27 -21.68 -14.07
C HIS A 580 -19.77 -21.34 -13.97
N GLN A 581 -19.35 -20.57 -12.96
CA GLN A 581 -17.96 -20.15 -12.73
C GLN A 581 -17.28 -19.50 -13.95
N LYS A 582 -18.00 -18.65 -14.69
CA LYS A 582 -17.50 -18.00 -15.92
C LYS A 582 -17.20 -16.51 -15.74
N ALA A 583 -16.25 -16.04 -16.54
CA ALA A 583 -15.92 -14.65 -16.83
C ALA A 583 -15.85 -14.46 -18.35
N PHE A 584 -16.14 -13.25 -18.82
CA PHE A 584 -16.38 -12.95 -20.22
C PHE A 584 -15.31 -12.01 -20.75
N MET A 585 -14.74 -12.36 -21.90
CA MET A 585 -13.71 -11.56 -22.58
C MET A 585 -14.17 -11.25 -24.00
N LEU A 586 -14.43 -9.96 -24.26
CA LEU A 586 -14.76 -9.47 -25.59
C LEU A 586 -13.46 -9.02 -26.27
N TYR A 587 -13.12 -9.58 -27.43
CA TYR A 587 -11.87 -9.25 -28.11
C TYR A 587 -12.05 -9.01 -29.61
N GLY A 588 -11.12 -8.26 -30.19
CA GLY A 588 -11.11 -7.91 -31.61
C GLY A 588 -10.42 -6.57 -31.86
N VAL A 589 -10.10 -6.28 -33.12
CA VAL A 589 -9.40 -5.04 -33.51
C VAL A 589 -10.30 -3.82 -33.28
N GLY A 590 -9.72 -2.64 -33.03
CA GLY A 590 -10.46 -1.41 -32.66
C GLY A 590 -11.66 -1.08 -33.55
N SER A 591 -12.58 -0.28 -33.03
CA SER A 591 -13.78 0.20 -33.75
C SER A 591 -14.71 -0.93 -34.24
N ASN A 592 -14.94 -1.93 -33.40
CA ASN A 592 -15.71 -3.14 -33.71
C ASN A 592 -17.01 -3.33 -32.90
N GLY A 593 -17.39 -2.36 -32.07
CA GLY A 593 -18.65 -2.42 -31.30
C GLY A 593 -18.54 -2.96 -29.87
N LYS A 594 -17.37 -3.44 -29.42
CA LYS A 594 -17.16 -3.93 -28.03
C LYS A 594 -17.61 -2.92 -26.97
N SER A 595 -17.12 -1.69 -27.07
CA SER A 595 -17.43 -0.63 -26.09
C SER A 595 -18.91 -0.24 -26.10
N VAL A 596 -19.58 -0.36 -27.25
CA VAL A 596 -21.02 -0.10 -27.38
C VAL A 596 -21.82 -1.19 -26.67
N PHE A 597 -21.45 -2.46 -26.86
CA PHE A 597 -22.09 -3.58 -26.14
C PHE A 597 -21.87 -3.49 -24.63
N LEU A 598 -20.67 -3.16 -24.16
CA LEU A 598 -20.41 -2.96 -22.73
C LEU A 598 -21.27 -1.83 -22.13
N ALA A 599 -21.39 -0.72 -22.86
CA ALA A 599 -22.23 0.40 -22.44
C ALA A 599 -23.74 0.09 -22.48
N LEU A 600 -24.16 -0.81 -23.37
CA LEU A 600 -25.53 -1.34 -23.42
C LEU A 600 -25.79 -2.28 -22.23
N LEU A 601 -24.86 -3.18 -21.93
CA LEU A 601 -24.94 -4.07 -20.77
C LEU A 601 -24.99 -3.28 -19.44
N GLU A 602 -24.17 -2.24 -19.30
CA GLU A 602 -24.22 -1.34 -18.14
C GLU A 602 -25.56 -0.60 -18.05
N ALA A 603 -26.16 -0.19 -19.19
CA ALA A 603 -27.47 0.46 -19.19
C ALA A 603 -28.60 -0.50 -18.80
N LEU A 604 -28.53 -1.75 -19.26
CA LEU A 604 -29.46 -2.81 -18.87
C LEU A 604 -29.34 -3.09 -17.36
N VAL A 605 -28.15 -3.38 -16.86
CA VAL A 605 -27.92 -3.80 -15.46
C VAL A 605 -28.04 -2.62 -14.47
N GLY A 606 -27.65 -1.42 -14.89
CA GLY A 606 -27.64 -0.20 -14.10
C GLY A 606 -26.28 0.10 -13.43
N GLY A 607 -25.93 1.39 -13.37
CA GLY A 607 -24.68 1.86 -12.78
C GLY A 607 -24.54 1.55 -11.29
N GLU A 608 -25.64 1.61 -10.52
CA GLU A 608 -25.65 1.22 -9.09
C GLU A 608 -25.28 -0.26 -8.90
N ASN A 609 -25.53 -1.12 -9.89
CA ASN A 609 -25.24 -2.56 -9.87
C ASN A 609 -23.89 -2.91 -10.54
N THR A 610 -23.18 -1.93 -11.08
CA THR A 610 -21.95 -2.12 -11.86
C THR A 610 -20.70 -1.61 -11.14
N SER A 611 -19.57 -2.27 -11.35
CA SER A 611 -18.22 -1.78 -11.04
C SER A 611 -17.33 -1.81 -12.28
N ALA A 612 -16.16 -1.15 -12.24
CA ALA A 612 -15.26 -1.03 -13.40
C ALA A 612 -13.78 -1.25 -13.04
N GLU A 613 -13.48 -2.33 -12.33
CA GLU A 613 -12.12 -2.66 -11.93
C GLU A 613 -11.47 -3.64 -12.92
N SER A 614 -10.22 -3.39 -13.30
CA SER A 614 -9.49 -4.30 -14.19
C SER A 614 -9.06 -5.56 -13.44
N LEU A 615 -8.95 -6.68 -14.18
CA LEU A 615 -8.55 -7.96 -13.59
C LEU A 615 -7.19 -7.86 -12.88
N GLN A 616 -6.24 -7.14 -13.47
CA GLN A 616 -4.91 -6.93 -12.88
C GLN A 616 -4.98 -6.19 -11.55
N ARG A 617 -5.86 -5.19 -11.40
CA ARG A 617 -6.00 -4.46 -10.13
C ARG A 617 -6.64 -5.33 -9.06
N LEU A 618 -7.64 -6.12 -9.44
CA LEU A 618 -8.30 -7.06 -8.53
C LEU A 618 -7.35 -8.13 -7.98
N GLU A 619 -6.29 -8.52 -8.71
CA GLU A 619 -5.28 -9.48 -8.22
C GLU A 619 -4.40 -8.97 -7.06
N PHE A 620 -4.25 -7.65 -6.91
CA PHE A 620 -3.26 -7.06 -6.00
C PHE A 620 -3.83 -6.09 -4.97
N ASP A 621 -5.00 -5.50 -5.20
CA ASP A 621 -5.52 -4.40 -4.39
C ASP A 621 -6.87 -4.77 -3.73
N LYS A 622 -6.82 -5.03 -2.41
CA LYS A 622 -8.00 -5.36 -1.59
C LYS A 622 -9.02 -4.23 -1.49
N TYR A 623 -8.62 -2.98 -1.78
CA TYR A 623 -9.56 -1.86 -1.86
C TYR A 623 -10.37 -1.91 -3.16
N ARG A 624 -9.84 -2.54 -4.22
CA ARG A 624 -10.58 -2.73 -5.48
C ARG A 624 -11.52 -3.91 -5.40
N THR A 625 -11.12 -5.01 -4.76
CA THR A 625 -12.02 -6.15 -4.53
C THR A 625 -13.24 -5.73 -3.73
N ALA A 626 -13.09 -4.86 -2.72
CA ALA A 626 -14.21 -4.30 -1.95
C ALA A 626 -15.27 -3.59 -2.82
N LYS A 627 -14.93 -3.07 -4.00
CA LYS A 627 -15.91 -2.42 -4.90
C LYS A 627 -16.83 -3.39 -5.63
N LEU A 628 -16.50 -4.68 -5.64
CA LEU A 628 -17.36 -5.73 -6.19
C LEU A 628 -18.49 -6.11 -5.22
N TYR A 629 -18.33 -5.74 -3.94
CA TYR A 629 -19.31 -6.03 -2.92
C TYR A 629 -20.68 -5.43 -3.27
N GLY A 630 -21.70 -6.28 -3.31
CA GLY A 630 -23.06 -5.87 -3.65
C GLY A 630 -23.30 -5.58 -5.13
N LYS A 631 -22.37 -5.86 -6.04
CA LYS A 631 -22.53 -5.63 -7.49
C LYS A 631 -23.00 -6.89 -8.22
N LEU A 632 -23.65 -6.72 -9.37
CA LEU A 632 -24.08 -7.79 -10.28
C LEU A 632 -23.05 -8.03 -11.39
N VAL A 633 -22.37 -6.98 -11.83
CA VAL A 633 -21.39 -7.05 -12.91
C VAL A 633 -20.22 -6.13 -12.67
N ASN A 634 -19.03 -6.57 -13.08
CA ASN A 634 -17.83 -5.74 -13.19
C ASN A 634 -17.46 -5.61 -14.67
N ILE A 635 -17.64 -4.42 -15.23
CA ILE A 635 -17.40 -4.11 -16.63
C ILE A 635 -16.14 -3.25 -16.73
N CYS A 636 -15.07 -3.80 -17.31
CA CYS A 636 -13.85 -3.04 -17.58
C CYS A 636 -13.57 -3.03 -19.08
N GLY A 637 -13.85 -1.87 -19.70
CA GLY A 637 -13.57 -1.61 -21.10
C GLY A 637 -12.07 -1.35 -21.30
N ASP A 638 -11.41 -2.28 -21.96
CA ASP A 638 -9.98 -2.28 -22.29
C ASP A 638 -9.04 -2.59 -21.11
N ILE A 639 -8.76 -3.88 -20.93
CA ILE A 639 -7.71 -4.34 -20.02
C ILE A 639 -6.34 -4.26 -20.70
N PRO A 640 -5.26 -3.95 -19.96
CA PRO A 640 -3.92 -3.94 -20.49
C PRO A 640 -3.48 -5.34 -20.94
N ASP A 641 -2.58 -5.40 -21.93
CA ASP A 641 -1.95 -6.62 -22.43
C ASP A 641 -0.90 -7.22 -21.45
N SER A 642 -0.71 -6.58 -20.29
CA SER A 642 0.23 -7.03 -19.27
C SER A 642 -0.15 -8.39 -18.72
N LYS A 643 0.89 -9.20 -18.48
CA LYS A 643 0.79 -10.59 -18.02
C LYS A 643 0.00 -10.71 -16.72
N MET A 644 -0.84 -11.74 -16.63
CA MET A 644 -1.56 -12.06 -15.39
C MET A 644 -0.66 -12.80 -14.39
N HIS A 645 -0.68 -12.39 -13.12
CA HIS A 645 0.30 -12.83 -12.13
C HIS A 645 -0.26 -13.86 -11.13
N LYS A 646 -1.56 -13.83 -10.82
CA LYS A 646 -2.17 -14.66 -9.75
C LYS A 646 -3.53 -15.25 -10.14
N SER A 647 -3.51 -16.44 -10.76
CA SER A 647 -4.74 -17.19 -11.10
C SER A 647 -5.64 -17.55 -9.91
N GLU A 648 -5.15 -17.52 -8.68
CA GLU A 648 -5.96 -17.84 -7.48
C GLU A 648 -7.07 -16.82 -7.22
N VAL A 649 -6.78 -15.52 -7.33
CA VAL A 649 -7.77 -14.47 -7.04
C VAL A 649 -8.88 -14.50 -8.09
N PHE A 650 -8.52 -14.66 -9.37
CA PHE A 650 -9.50 -14.84 -10.44
C PHE A 650 -10.41 -16.07 -10.23
N LYS A 651 -9.86 -17.18 -9.72
CA LYS A 651 -10.65 -18.38 -9.41
C LYS A 651 -11.65 -18.13 -8.29
N LYS A 652 -11.25 -17.41 -7.23
CA LYS A 652 -12.13 -17.02 -6.11
C LYS A 652 -13.23 -16.07 -6.58
N LEU A 653 -12.86 -15.04 -7.35
CA LEU A 653 -13.79 -14.06 -7.90
C LEU A 653 -14.88 -14.69 -8.77
N THR A 654 -14.52 -15.69 -9.56
CA THR A 654 -15.48 -16.39 -10.44
C THR A 654 -16.25 -17.50 -9.74
N SER A 655 -15.84 -17.94 -8.54
CA SER A 655 -16.44 -19.12 -7.90
C SER A 655 -17.82 -18.86 -7.31
N GLY A 656 -18.09 -17.67 -6.79
CA GLY A 656 -19.29 -17.36 -6.00
C GLY A 656 -19.38 -18.05 -4.62
N LEU A 657 -18.50 -18.99 -4.31
CA LEU A 657 -18.51 -19.76 -3.05
C LEU A 657 -17.39 -19.32 -2.09
N ASP A 658 -16.27 -18.88 -2.64
CA ASP A 658 -15.10 -18.46 -1.86
C ASP A 658 -15.32 -17.08 -1.22
N LEU A 659 -14.89 -16.94 0.04
CA LEU A 659 -14.80 -15.63 0.68
C LEU A 659 -13.61 -14.85 0.13
N ILE A 660 -13.86 -13.57 -0.14
CA ILE A 660 -12.86 -12.62 -0.64
C ILE A 660 -12.72 -11.50 0.37
N ASP A 661 -11.47 -11.16 0.67
CA ASP A 661 -11.13 -10.02 1.51
C ASP A 661 -11.43 -8.71 0.76
N GLY A 662 -12.21 -7.84 1.41
CA GLY A 662 -12.41 -6.45 1.02
C GLY A 662 -11.93 -5.53 2.14
N GLU A 663 -11.27 -4.43 1.77
CA GLU A 663 -10.94 -3.35 2.70
C GLU A 663 -11.59 -2.05 2.22
N ASN A 664 -12.27 -1.34 3.10
CA ASN A 664 -12.65 0.05 2.88
C ASN A 664 -11.61 0.96 3.53
N LYS A 665 -11.29 2.10 2.90
CA LYS A 665 -10.31 3.04 3.47
C LYS A 665 -10.80 3.52 4.85
N TYR A 666 -9.93 3.41 5.85
CA TYR A 666 -10.20 3.83 7.23
C TYR A 666 -11.33 3.06 7.94
N GLN A 667 -11.65 1.86 7.47
CA GLN A 667 -12.62 0.95 8.11
C GLN A 667 -11.99 -0.44 8.29
N ASP A 668 -12.62 -1.27 9.10
CA ASP A 668 -12.20 -2.66 9.30
C ASP A 668 -12.33 -3.47 8.00
N SER A 669 -11.41 -4.42 7.81
CA SER A 669 -11.51 -5.40 6.72
C SER A 669 -12.76 -6.26 6.89
N PHE A 670 -13.44 -6.57 5.79
CA PHE A 670 -14.60 -7.45 5.77
C PHE A 670 -14.42 -8.56 4.73
N HIS A 671 -15.24 -9.60 4.84
CA HIS A 671 -15.23 -10.73 3.91
C HIS A 671 -16.58 -10.82 3.24
N PHE A 672 -16.60 -11.14 1.95
CA PHE A 672 -17.83 -11.34 1.20
C PHE A 672 -17.66 -12.36 0.07
N ARG A 673 -18.77 -12.91 -0.40
CA ARG A 673 -18.80 -13.73 -1.62
C ARG A 673 -19.06 -12.84 -2.81
N ASN A 674 -18.24 -12.95 -3.85
CA ASN A 674 -18.45 -12.16 -5.06
C ASN A 674 -19.61 -12.72 -5.90
N THR A 675 -20.65 -11.91 -6.09
CA THR A 675 -21.75 -12.18 -7.03
C THR A 675 -21.56 -11.48 -8.38
N ALA A 676 -20.58 -10.58 -8.48
CA ALA A 676 -20.39 -9.76 -9.67
C ALA A 676 -19.74 -10.55 -10.80
N LYS A 677 -20.43 -10.65 -11.94
CA LYS A 677 -19.91 -11.29 -13.16
C LYS A 677 -18.82 -10.42 -13.76
N LEU A 678 -17.68 -11.02 -14.08
CA LEU A 678 -16.54 -10.30 -14.63
C LEU A 678 -16.66 -10.23 -16.16
N VAL A 679 -16.78 -9.02 -16.70
CA VAL A 679 -16.86 -8.75 -18.14
C VAL A 679 -15.74 -7.79 -18.52
N PHE A 680 -14.86 -8.23 -19.40
CA PHE A 680 -13.71 -7.48 -19.85
C PHE A 680 -13.75 -7.31 -21.36
N SER A 681 -13.14 -6.24 -21.85
CA SER A 681 -12.73 -6.17 -23.26
C SER A 681 -11.23 -5.97 -23.39
N ALA A 682 -10.66 -6.49 -24.47
CA ALA A 682 -9.25 -6.28 -24.80
C ALA A 682 -9.05 -6.22 -26.32
N ASN A 683 -8.13 -5.38 -26.78
CA ASN A 683 -7.70 -5.42 -28.17
C ASN A 683 -6.67 -6.54 -28.43
N VAL A 684 -5.82 -6.82 -27.45
CA VAL A 684 -4.89 -7.95 -27.39
C VAL A 684 -5.11 -8.62 -26.05
N LEU A 685 -5.33 -9.94 -26.04
CA LEU A 685 -5.55 -10.65 -24.79
C LEU A 685 -4.26 -10.61 -23.95
N PRO A 686 -4.33 -10.34 -22.63
CA PRO A 686 -3.15 -10.44 -21.79
C PRO A 686 -2.63 -11.87 -21.75
N GLU A 687 -1.32 -12.06 -21.56
CA GLU A 687 -0.78 -13.41 -21.38
C GLU A 687 -1.37 -14.09 -20.14
N GLY A 688 -2.02 -15.23 -20.34
CA GLY A 688 -2.61 -16.06 -19.29
C GLY A 688 -1.60 -16.98 -18.61
N LYS A 689 -2.02 -17.62 -17.51
CA LYS A 689 -1.26 -18.73 -16.90
C LYS A 689 -1.59 -20.05 -17.60
N LYS A 690 -0.58 -20.90 -17.78
CA LYS A 690 -0.72 -22.29 -18.26
C LYS A 690 -1.41 -23.18 -17.21
N ASP A 691 -2.68 -22.93 -16.94
CA ASP A 691 -3.49 -23.59 -15.92
C ASP A 691 -4.91 -23.84 -16.45
N LYS A 692 -5.31 -25.11 -16.58
CA LYS A 692 -6.64 -25.49 -17.08
C LYS A 692 -7.77 -24.87 -16.26
N ALA A 693 -7.59 -24.70 -14.95
CA ALA A 693 -8.59 -24.09 -14.08
C ALA A 693 -8.76 -22.59 -14.34
N TYR A 694 -7.77 -21.93 -14.94
CA TYR A 694 -7.87 -20.55 -15.42
C TYR A 694 -8.68 -20.50 -16.73
N TYR A 695 -8.31 -21.30 -17.73
CA TYR A 695 -8.94 -21.26 -19.05
C TYR A 695 -10.40 -21.72 -19.05
N ARG A 696 -10.78 -22.72 -18.24
CA ARG A 696 -12.18 -23.20 -18.18
C ARG A 696 -13.20 -22.13 -17.75
N ARG A 697 -12.73 -21.07 -17.09
CA ARG A 697 -13.55 -19.96 -16.57
C ARG A 697 -13.76 -18.88 -17.61
N TRP A 698 -13.02 -18.88 -18.72
CA TRP A 698 -13.19 -17.89 -19.77
C TRP A 698 -14.27 -18.31 -20.76
N VAL A 699 -15.12 -17.36 -21.13
CA VAL A 699 -15.92 -17.36 -22.34
C VAL A 699 -15.37 -16.23 -23.21
N LEU A 700 -14.86 -16.58 -24.38
CA LEU A 700 -14.24 -15.65 -25.32
C LEU A 700 -15.25 -15.31 -26.42
N VAL A 701 -15.53 -14.03 -26.61
CA VAL A 701 -16.44 -13.56 -27.66
C VAL A 701 -15.67 -12.68 -28.63
N GLN A 702 -15.62 -13.10 -29.89
CA GLN A 702 -14.93 -12.38 -30.94
C GLN A 702 -15.86 -11.33 -31.56
N PHE A 703 -15.34 -10.12 -31.72
CA PHE A 703 -15.99 -9.03 -32.47
C PHE A 703 -15.18 -8.80 -33.76
N PRO A 704 -15.51 -9.50 -34.86
CA PRO A 704 -14.66 -9.60 -36.05
C PRO A 704 -14.72 -8.39 -36.99
N ASN A 705 -15.77 -7.57 -36.92
CA ASN A 705 -16.02 -6.48 -37.89
C ASN A 705 -15.29 -5.18 -37.48
N ASN A 706 -14.86 -4.35 -38.44
CA ASN A 706 -14.30 -3.02 -38.19
C ASN A 706 -15.15 -1.95 -38.92
N PHE A 707 -15.57 -0.93 -38.17
CA PHE A 707 -16.46 0.14 -38.64
C PHE A 707 -15.75 1.49 -38.91
N GLU A 708 -14.41 1.52 -38.90
CA GLU A 708 -13.62 2.72 -39.25
C GLU A 708 -13.93 3.26 -40.66
N GLY A 709 -13.89 4.59 -40.83
CA GLY A 709 -13.96 5.23 -42.15
C GLY A 709 -15.31 5.83 -42.56
N GLY A 710 -16.16 6.22 -41.60
CA GLY A 710 -17.33 7.08 -41.88
C GLY A 710 -18.72 6.43 -41.77
N LYS A 711 -18.81 5.19 -41.25
CA LYS A 711 -20.08 4.54 -40.87
C LYS A 711 -20.43 4.66 -39.37
N GLU A 712 -19.66 5.45 -38.63
CA GLU A 712 -19.86 5.64 -37.18
C GLU A 712 -21.08 6.52 -36.90
N ASP A 713 -22.21 5.90 -36.53
CA ASP A 713 -23.33 6.64 -35.96
C ASP A 713 -23.00 7.04 -34.51
N LYS A 714 -22.55 8.29 -34.33
CA LYS A 714 -22.23 8.85 -33.01
C LYS A 714 -23.44 8.91 -32.06
N THR A 715 -24.66 8.76 -32.57
CA THR A 715 -25.91 8.70 -31.79
C THR A 715 -26.37 7.28 -31.50
N LEU A 716 -25.68 6.25 -32.02
CA LEU A 716 -26.06 4.85 -31.88
C LEU A 716 -26.31 4.48 -30.42
N ILE A 717 -25.38 4.79 -29.53
CA ILE A 717 -25.53 4.45 -28.11
C ILE A 717 -26.75 5.11 -27.47
N THR A 718 -27.12 6.31 -27.89
CA THR A 718 -28.33 7.00 -27.40
C THR A 718 -29.59 6.28 -27.86
N LYS A 719 -29.62 5.81 -29.12
CA LYS A 719 -30.74 5.03 -29.67
C LYS A 719 -30.87 3.67 -28.98
N LEU A 720 -29.73 3.00 -28.71
CA LEU A 720 -29.71 1.70 -28.04
C LEU A 720 -30.08 1.79 -26.54
N LYS A 721 -29.96 2.97 -25.92
CA LYS A 721 -30.34 3.21 -24.52
C LYS A 721 -31.76 3.74 -24.38
N ASP A 722 -32.55 3.77 -25.46
CA ASP A 722 -33.96 4.11 -25.38
C ASP A 722 -34.70 3.14 -24.43
N PRO A 723 -35.61 3.61 -23.56
CA PRO A 723 -36.30 2.74 -22.61
C PRO A 723 -37.08 1.57 -23.24
N GLU A 724 -37.65 1.76 -24.43
CA GLU A 724 -38.39 0.70 -25.14
C GLU A 724 -37.44 -0.35 -25.71
N GLU A 725 -36.32 0.09 -26.32
CA GLU A 725 -35.25 -0.79 -26.79
C GLU A 725 -34.62 -1.59 -25.62
N LEU A 726 -34.35 -0.94 -24.47
CA LEU A 726 -33.85 -1.63 -23.28
C LEU A 726 -34.84 -2.65 -22.71
N SER A 727 -36.15 -2.37 -22.77
CA SER A 727 -37.20 -3.32 -22.39
C SER A 727 -37.22 -4.53 -23.33
N GLY A 728 -37.10 -4.31 -24.64
CA GLY A 728 -36.96 -5.40 -25.61
C GLY A 728 -35.66 -6.20 -25.44
N PHE A 729 -34.54 -5.55 -25.11
CA PHE A 729 -33.27 -6.22 -24.85
C PHE A 729 -33.30 -7.01 -23.55
N LEU A 730 -34.01 -6.53 -22.53
CA LEU A 730 -34.32 -7.30 -21.33
C LEU A 730 -35.06 -8.60 -21.68
N ASN A 731 -36.04 -8.56 -22.59
CA ASN A 731 -36.72 -9.78 -23.04
C ASN A 731 -35.75 -10.78 -23.71
N LEU A 732 -34.85 -10.31 -24.58
CA LEU A 732 -33.81 -11.15 -25.18
C LEU A 732 -32.84 -11.72 -24.13
N ALA A 733 -32.45 -10.91 -23.14
CA ALA A 733 -31.59 -11.33 -22.04
C ALA A 733 -32.27 -12.38 -21.14
N LEU A 734 -33.55 -12.22 -20.83
CA LEU A 734 -34.34 -13.21 -20.06
C LEU A 734 -34.51 -14.51 -20.84
N GLN A 735 -34.77 -14.45 -22.15
CA GLN A 735 -34.80 -15.64 -23.01
C GLN A 735 -33.43 -16.34 -23.05
N GLY A 736 -32.34 -15.57 -23.15
CA GLY A 736 -30.98 -16.08 -23.04
C GLY A 736 -30.72 -16.76 -21.70
N LEU A 737 -31.11 -16.13 -20.59
CA LEU A 737 -30.99 -16.72 -19.24
C LEU A 737 -31.77 -18.03 -19.14
N LYS A 738 -32.99 -18.09 -19.71
CA LYS A 738 -33.81 -19.29 -19.72
C LYS A 738 -33.12 -20.43 -20.45
N ARG A 739 -32.61 -20.14 -21.66
CA ARG A 739 -31.85 -21.08 -22.47
C ARG A 739 -30.58 -21.57 -21.76
N LEU A 740 -29.85 -20.67 -21.09
CA LEU A 740 -28.66 -21.03 -20.31
C LEU A 740 -29.02 -22.01 -19.16
N LYS A 741 -30.10 -21.73 -18.42
CA LYS A 741 -30.58 -22.60 -17.34
C LYS A 741 -31.02 -23.97 -17.86
N GLU A 742 -31.72 -24.03 -18.99
CA GLU A 742 -32.19 -25.28 -19.62
C GLU A 742 -31.02 -26.11 -20.18
N ASN A 743 -30.04 -25.46 -20.81
CA ASN A 743 -28.89 -26.13 -21.43
C ASN A 743 -27.78 -26.49 -20.42
N GLY A 744 -27.71 -25.81 -19.28
CA GLY A 744 -26.66 -25.95 -18.28
C GLY A 744 -25.27 -25.44 -18.70
N LYS A 745 -25.16 -24.89 -19.91
CA LYS A 745 -23.92 -24.33 -20.49
C LYS A 745 -24.25 -23.20 -21.46
N PHE A 746 -23.27 -22.33 -21.67
CA PHE A 746 -23.37 -21.25 -22.65
C PHE A 746 -23.42 -21.80 -24.09
N SER A 747 -24.08 -21.06 -24.96
CA SER A 747 -24.01 -21.24 -26.41
C SER A 747 -22.57 -21.05 -26.88
N ASN A 748 -22.17 -21.84 -27.90
CA ASN A 748 -20.80 -21.84 -28.40
C ASN A 748 -19.72 -22.18 -27.33
N ASP A 749 -20.08 -22.90 -26.24
CA ASP A 749 -19.13 -23.34 -25.22
C ASP A 749 -18.08 -24.29 -25.83
N LYS A 750 -16.80 -23.93 -25.62
CA LYS A 750 -15.64 -24.63 -26.16
C LYS A 750 -15.04 -25.56 -25.11
N SER A 751 -14.31 -26.58 -25.55
CA SER A 751 -13.50 -27.37 -24.64
C SER A 751 -12.45 -26.49 -23.96
N VAL A 752 -11.95 -26.89 -22.77
CA VAL A 752 -10.92 -26.12 -22.07
C VAL A 752 -9.66 -25.99 -22.93
N GLU A 753 -9.33 -27.03 -23.68
CA GLU A 753 -8.22 -27.07 -24.62
C GLU A 753 -8.40 -26.11 -25.78
N ASP A 754 -9.61 -25.99 -26.34
CA ASP A 754 -9.89 -25.07 -27.44
C ASP A 754 -9.95 -23.62 -26.94
N THR A 755 -10.53 -23.35 -25.76
CA THR A 755 -10.47 -22.03 -25.12
C THR A 755 -9.03 -21.63 -24.82
N GLN A 756 -8.20 -22.56 -24.32
CA GLN A 756 -6.78 -22.31 -24.08
C GLN A 756 -6.06 -21.97 -25.39
N ARG A 757 -6.24 -22.78 -26.44
CA ARG A 757 -5.64 -22.54 -27.74
C ARG A 757 -6.06 -21.17 -28.29
N GLU A 758 -7.36 -20.86 -28.28
CA GLU A 758 -7.87 -19.57 -28.72
C GLU A 758 -7.30 -18.40 -27.89
N TYR A 759 -7.24 -18.53 -26.57
CA TYR A 759 -6.69 -17.50 -25.70
C TYR A 759 -5.20 -17.25 -25.98
N GLU A 760 -4.40 -18.32 -26.02
CA GLU A 760 -2.97 -18.26 -26.29
C GLU A 760 -2.70 -17.66 -27.66
N PHE A 761 -3.44 -18.12 -28.68
CA PHE A 761 -3.40 -17.65 -30.06
C PHE A 761 -3.70 -16.15 -30.20
N ASN A 762 -4.62 -15.62 -29.38
CA ASN A 762 -4.97 -14.20 -29.37
C ASN A 762 -4.10 -13.35 -28.43
N SER A 763 -3.36 -13.97 -27.50
CA SER A 763 -2.43 -13.28 -26.59
C SER A 763 -1.02 -13.14 -27.18
N ASN A 764 -0.56 -14.11 -27.98
CA ASN A 764 0.74 -14.07 -28.65
C ASN A 764 0.65 -14.59 -30.09
N PRO A 765 0.26 -13.74 -31.05
CA PRO A 765 0.14 -14.13 -32.46
C PRO A 765 1.46 -14.62 -33.09
N ILE A 766 2.62 -14.22 -32.55
CA ILE A 766 3.93 -14.66 -33.06
C ILE A 766 4.20 -16.09 -32.63
N ALA A 767 3.97 -16.43 -31.36
CA ALA A 767 4.09 -17.80 -30.88
C ALA A 767 3.16 -18.74 -31.65
N ALA A 768 1.93 -18.31 -31.92
CA ALA A 768 0.99 -19.04 -32.75
C ALA A 768 1.47 -19.23 -34.20
N PHE A 769 2.01 -18.18 -34.83
CA PHE A 769 2.61 -18.29 -36.16
C PHE A 769 3.78 -19.28 -36.17
N MET A 770 4.64 -19.24 -35.15
CA MET A 770 5.75 -20.17 -35.01
C MET A 770 5.27 -21.62 -34.91
N ASP A 771 4.22 -21.87 -34.12
CA ASP A 771 3.67 -23.21 -33.92
C ASP A 771 2.98 -23.75 -35.17
N GLU A 772 2.18 -22.92 -35.86
CA GLU A 772 1.38 -23.37 -37.01
C GLU A 772 2.14 -23.40 -38.34
N CYS A 773 3.05 -22.46 -38.56
CA CYS A 773 3.62 -22.21 -39.88
C CYS A 773 5.09 -22.58 -39.98
N THR A 774 5.74 -22.95 -38.89
CA THR A 774 7.20 -23.14 -38.89
C THR A 774 7.59 -24.47 -38.25
N ARG A 775 8.78 -24.95 -38.62
CA ARG A 775 9.44 -26.09 -37.96
C ARG A 775 10.93 -25.85 -37.88
N GLY A 776 11.60 -26.61 -37.01
CA GLY A 776 13.06 -26.58 -36.91
C GLY A 776 13.71 -27.05 -38.22
N SER A 777 14.75 -26.34 -38.66
CA SER A 777 15.53 -26.66 -39.85
C SER A 777 17.03 -26.61 -39.56
N GLN A 778 17.85 -27.12 -40.49
CA GLN A 778 19.29 -26.84 -40.53
C GLN A 778 19.61 -25.61 -41.39
N GLU A 779 18.60 -25.07 -42.07
CA GLU A 779 18.70 -23.86 -42.87
C GLU A 779 18.23 -22.64 -42.08
N ASP A 780 18.77 -21.49 -42.47
CA ASP A 780 18.43 -20.19 -41.89
C ASP A 780 17.51 -19.42 -42.83
N ILE A 781 16.56 -18.67 -42.29
CA ILE A 781 15.58 -17.94 -43.08
C ILE A 781 15.84 -16.43 -43.08
N ASP A 782 15.75 -15.81 -44.26
CA ASP A 782 15.84 -14.36 -44.40
C ASP A 782 14.75 -13.68 -43.55
N ALA A 783 15.16 -12.72 -42.73
CA ALA A 783 14.27 -12.10 -41.76
C ALA A 783 13.13 -11.28 -42.40
N ILE A 784 13.34 -10.73 -43.59
CA ILE A 784 12.31 -10.00 -44.33
C ILE A 784 11.28 -11.00 -44.87
N LEU A 785 11.74 -12.06 -45.52
CA LEU A 785 10.87 -13.15 -46.00
C LEU A 785 10.04 -13.73 -44.85
N PHE A 786 10.68 -13.96 -43.71
CA PHE A 786 10.03 -14.52 -42.54
C PHE A 786 8.96 -13.59 -41.96
N HIS A 787 9.29 -12.30 -41.81
CA HIS A 787 8.33 -11.31 -41.36
C HIS A 787 7.19 -11.10 -42.35
N SER A 788 7.46 -11.05 -43.66
CA SER A 788 6.41 -10.93 -44.69
C SER A 788 5.45 -12.11 -44.66
N THR A 789 5.94 -13.32 -44.40
CA THR A 789 5.05 -14.50 -44.28
C THR A 789 4.22 -14.44 -43.01
N TYR A 790 4.80 -13.97 -41.90
CA TYR A 790 4.03 -13.67 -40.68
C TYR A 790 2.95 -12.60 -40.92
N VAL A 791 3.24 -11.53 -41.67
CA VAL A 791 2.27 -10.48 -42.01
C VAL A 791 1.10 -11.07 -42.79
N LEU A 792 1.38 -11.86 -43.83
CA LEU A 792 0.34 -12.53 -44.62
C LEU A 792 -0.50 -13.48 -43.77
N TRP A 793 0.15 -14.28 -42.92
CA TRP A 793 -0.55 -15.15 -41.98
C TRP A 793 -1.41 -14.36 -41.00
N ALA A 794 -0.91 -13.25 -40.45
CA ALA A 794 -1.65 -12.40 -39.53
C ALA A 794 -2.88 -11.78 -40.21
N GLU A 795 -2.76 -11.32 -41.47
CA GLU A 795 -3.88 -10.78 -42.25
C GLU A 795 -4.95 -11.86 -42.53
N VAL A 796 -4.55 -13.04 -43.00
CA VAL A 796 -5.48 -14.17 -43.25
C VAL A 796 -6.22 -14.58 -41.98
N ASN A 797 -5.58 -14.48 -40.82
CA ASN A 797 -6.17 -14.83 -39.52
C ASN A 797 -6.82 -13.64 -38.79
N ASN A 798 -7.02 -12.50 -39.46
CA ASN A 798 -7.61 -11.26 -38.89
C ASN A 798 -6.92 -10.79 -37.59
N LYS A 799 -5.58 -10.85 -37.56
CA LYS A 799 -4.74 -10.43 -36.44
C LYS A 799 -4.12 -9.07 -36.67
N ARG A 800 -3.86 -8.36 -35.57
CA ARG A 800 -3.02 -7.17 -35.60
C ARG A 800 -1.60 -7.57 -36.01
N VAL A 801 -1.13 -6.99 -37.11
CA VAL A 801 0.23 -7.21 -37.60
C VAL A 801 1.24 -6.61 -36.62
N THR A 802 2.16 -7.45 -36.13
CA THR A 802 3.30 -6.98 -35.33
C THR A 802 4.37 -6.36 -36.25
N PRO A 803 4.83 -5.11 -35.99
CA PRO A 803 5.89 -4.49 -36.78
C PRO A 803 7.21 -5.26 -36.73
N TYR A 804 8.00 -5.22 -37.80
CA TYR A 804 9.26 -5.99 -37.97
C TYR A 804 10.19 -5.97 -36.74
N ASN A 805 10.45 -4.77 -36.19
CA ASN A 805 11.34 -4.63 -35.04
C ASN A 805 10.79 -5.29 -33.77
N GLN A 806 9.47 -5.27 -33.58
CA GLN A 806 8.81 -5.90 -32.44
C GLN A 806 8.72 -7.41 -32.67
N PHE A 807 8.45 -7.85 -33.89
CA PHE A 807 8.49 -9.26 -34.29
C PHE A 807 9.82 -9.91 -33.95
N GLY A 808 10.94 -9.26 -34.31
CA GLY A 808 12.26 -9.76 -33.95
C GLY A 808 12.57 -9.74 -32.46
N LYS A 809 12.02 -8.81 -31.67
CA LYS A 809 12.17 -8.82 -30.21
C LYS A 809 11.42 -9.99 -29.58
N GLU A 810 10.21 -10.27 -30.03
CA GLU A 810 9.40 -11.38 -29.53
C GLU A 810 10.01 -12.74 -29.89
N LEU A 811 10.54 -12.92 -31.12
CA LEU A 811 11.25 -14.14 -31.50
C LEU A 811 12.47 -14.41 -30.59
N LYS A 812 13.23 -13.37 -30.23
CA LYS A 812 14.34 -13.52 -29.27
C LYS A 812 13.87 -13.93 -27.88
N LYS A 813 12.73 -13.41 -27.41
CA LYS A 813 12.14 -13.85 -26.14
C LYS A 813 11.68 -15.31 -26.18
N LEU A 814 11.22 -15.77 -27.34
CA LEU A 814 10.88 -17.17 -27.59
C LEU A 814 12.11 -18.09 -27.73
N GLY A 815 13.32 -17.53 -27.70
CA GLY A 815 14.58 -18.27 -27.72
C GLY A 815 15.20 -18.44 -29.11
N TYR A 816 14.68 -17.77 -30.14
CA TYR A 816 15.26 -17.81 -31.48
C TYR A 816 16.40 -16.80 -31.62
N GLU A 817 17.46 -17.20 -32.33
CA GLU A 817 18.64 -16.38 -32.57
C GLU A 817 18.67 -15.85 -34.00
N ASN A 818 19.35 -14.72 -34.19
CA ASN A 818 19.60 -14.16 -35.51
C ASN A 818 21.01 -13.63 -35.64
N TYR A 819 21.50 -13.61 -36.89
CA TYR A 819 22.79 -13.03 -37.24
C TYR A 819 22.66 -12.17 -38.50
N ARG A 820 23.72 -11.42 -38.81
CA ARG A 820 23.80 -10.61 -40.02
C ARG A 820 24.89 -11.14 -40.92
N ASN A 821 24.60 -11.27 -42.20
CA ASN A 821 25.57 -11.65 -43.21
C ASN A 821 25.70 -10.57 -44.30
N ASN A 822 26.89 -10.42 -44.86
CA ASN A 822 27.11 -9.55 -46.01
C ASN A 822 26.92 -10.37 -47.28
N GLU A 823 25.84 -10.09 -48.01
CA GLU A 823 25.62 -10.78 -49.28
C GLU A 823 26.21 -10.00 -50.45
N PRO A 824 27.03 -10.65 -51.30
CA PRO A 824 27.54 -10.04 -52.50
C PRO A 824 26.39 -9.85 -53.50
N ARG A 825 26.15 -8.59 -53.91
CA ARG A 825 25.34 -8.26 -55.09
C ARG A 825 26.25 -7.73 -56.18
N SER A 826 25.71 -7.71 -57.40
CA SER A 826 26.42 -7.34 -58.63
C SER A 826 27.27 -6.07 -58.53
N ASN A 827 26.88 -5.06 -57.72
CA ASN A 827 27.62 -3.79 -57.55
C ASN A 827 27.77 -3.29 -56.09
N CYS A 828 27.34 -4.05 -55.06
CA CYS A 828 27.52 -3.67 -53.65
C CYS A 828 27.32 -4.88 -52.71
N THR A 829 27.83 -4.80 -51.49
CA THR A 829 27.51 -5.75 -50.40
C THR A 829 26.34 -5.22 -49.58
N LYS A 830 25.24 -5.99 -49.49
CA LYS A 830 24.10 -5.63 -48.63
C LYS A 830 24.12 -6.49 -47.37
N LYS A 831 23.98 -5.86 -46.21
CA LYS A 831 23.77 -6.56 -44.94
C LYS A 831 22.36 -7.14 -44.89
N VAL A 832 22.25 -8.46 -44.78
CA VAL A 832 21.00 -9.22 -44.65
C VAL A 832 20.96 -9.85 -43.26
N THR A 833 19.77 -9.96 -42.65
CA THR A 833 19.58 -10.58 -41.34
C THR A 833 18.90 -11.94 -41.52
N TYR A 834 19.40 -12.96 -40.84
CA TYR A 834 18.92 -14.34 -40.92
C TYR A 834 18.49 -14.84 -39.54
N TRP A 835 17.37 -15.55 -39.47
CA TRP A 835 16.93 -16.28 -38.28
C TRP A 835 17.38 -17.73 -38.36
N CYS A 836 18.00 -18.22 -37.28
CA CYS A 836 18.71 -19.48 -37.31
C CYS A 836 17.79 -20.68 -37.16
N ASN A 837 18.02 -21.75 -37.94
CA ASN A 837 17.39 -23.08 -37.77
C ASN A 837 15.85 -23.10 -37.86
N ILE A 838 15.25 -22.26 -38.70
CA ILE A 838 13.80 -22.16 -38.85
C ILE A 838 13.46 -22.21 -40.33
N GLU A 839 12.46 -23.03 -40.69
CA GLU A 839 11.84 -22.98 -42.01
C GLU A 839 10.32 -22.87 -41.89
N ILE A 840 9.70 -22.33 -42.94
CA ILE A 840 8.25 -22.26 -43.09
C ILE A 840 7.79 -23.57 -43.72
N THR A 841 6.77 -24.22 -43.14
CA THR A 841 6.28 -25.49 -43.64
C THR A 841 5.65 -25.31 -45.03
N GLN A 842 5.81 -26.31 -45.90
CA GLN A 842 5.21 -26.27 -47.24
C GLN A 842 3.69 -26.15 -47.18
N GLU A 843 3.07 -26.84 -46.21
CA GLU A 843 1.63 -26.75 -45.92
C GLU A 843 1.20 -25.31 -45.59
N ALA A 844 2.01 -24.57 -44.83
CA ALA A 844 1.73 -23.17 -44.53
C ALA A 844 1.90 -22.27 -45.76
N LEU A 845 2.93 -22.49 -46.58
CA LEU A 845 3.13 -21.75 -47.82
C LEU A 845 1.97 -21.96 -48.80
N ASP A 846 1.49 -23.20 -48.93
CA ASP A 846 0.35 -23.57 -49.78
C ASP A 846 -0.95 -22.97 -49.24
N ARG A 847 -1.19 -23.04 -47.92
CA ARG A 847 -2.34 -22.41 -47.24
C ARG A 847 -2.39 -20.90 -47.42
N LEU A 848 -1.22 -20.24 -47.39
CA LEU A 848 -1.09 -18.79 -47.57
C LEU A 848 -1.07 -18.38 -49.06
N ASN A 849 -1.17 -19.35 -49.99
CA ASN A 849 -1.02 -19.17 -51.43
C ASN A 849 0.25 -18.38 -51.80
N TRP A 850 1.33 -18.64 -51.07
CA TRP A 850 2.60 -17.95 -51.24
C TRP A 850 3.32 -18.51 -52.46
N LYS A 851 3.37 -17.74 -53.55
CA LYS A 851 4.17 -18.06 -54.75
C LYS A 851 5.39 -17.15 -54.81
N LYS A 852 6.57 -17.75 -54.95
CA LYS A 852 7.82 -17.04 -55.26
C LYS A 852 7.75 -16.51 -56.71
N ASP A 853 7.07 -15.39 -56.92
CA ASP A 853 6.94 -14.81 -58.26
C ASP A 853 8.20 -14.00 -58.60
N THR A 854 9.08 -14.60 -59.40
CA THR A 854 10.34 -13.99 -59.84
C THR A 854 10.19 -13.08 -61.08
N GLN A 855 8.99 -12.81 -61.60
CA GLN A 855 8.84 -12.22 -62.94
C GLN A 855 7.89 -11.01 -63.15
N ALA A 856 7.25 -10.38 -62.16
CA ALA A 856 6.24 -9.35 -62.48
C ALA A 856 6.38 -8.00 -61.73
N CYS A 857 6.98 -7.01 -62.38
CA CYS A 857 6.61 -5.59 -62.24
C CYS A 857 6.41 -4.99 -63.63
N PRO A 858 5.20 -4.54 -64.03
CA PRO A 858 4.91 -4.13 -65.41
C PRO A 858 5.44 -2.75 -65.83
N PHE A 859 6.14 -2.01 -64.96
CA PHE A 859 6.61 -0.67 -65.27
C PHE A 859 8.10 -0.69 -65.63
N PHE A 860 8.42 -1.09 -66.87
CA PHE A 860 9.50 -0.55 -67.71
C PHE A 860 9.56 -1.31 -69.04
N SER A 861 8.79 -0.86 -70.04
CA SER A 861 9.17 -1.05 -71.44
C SER A 861 9.19 0.33 -72.10
N LEU A 862 10.40 0.80 -72.40
CA LEU A 862 10.63 1.92 -73.30
C LEU A 862 10.08 1.57 -74.69
N ALA A 863 9.11 2.33 -75.17
CA ALA A 863 8.92 2.56 -76.60
C ALA A 863 8.25 3.92 -76.81
N THR A 864 9.06 4.79 -77.41
CA THR A 864 8.78 5.99 -78.19
C THR A 864 7.37 6.15 -78.79
N ASP A 865 7.02 7.43 -78.92
CA ASP A 865 6.13 8.03 -79.92
C ASP A 865 4.62 8.12 -79.66
N VAL A 866 4.19 9.39 -79.52
CA VAL A 866 3.12 10.05 -80.28
C VAL A 866 1.64 9.74 -79.90
N GLU A 867 0.96 10.84 -79.55
CA GLU A 867 -0.49 11.14 -79.73
C GLU A 867 -1.57 10.79 -78.68
N LYS A 868 -2.18 11.89 -78.20
CA LYS A 868 -3.62 12.23 -78.14
C LYS A 868 -4.48 11.82 -76.92
N MET A 869 -4.88 12.90 -76.24
CA MET A 869 -6.20 13.19 -75.64
C MET A 869 -7.41 12.50 -76.32
N GLN A 870 -8.42 12.07 -75.53
CA GLN A 870 -9.79 12.64 -75.48
C GLN A 870 -10.78 11.80 -74.64
N LEU A 871 -11.54 12.49 -73.76
CA LEU A 871 -13.00 12.43 -73.47
C LEU A 871 -13.69 11.04 -73.38
N GLY A 872 -14.62 10.73 -72.46
CA GLY A 872 -15.38 11.45 -71.45
C GLY A 872 -16.62 10.63 -71.01
N GLN A 873 -17.15 10.97 -69.81
CA GLN A 873 -18.52 10.81 -69.29
C GLN A 873 -19.15 9.44 -68.88
N ALA A 874 -19.78 9.54 -67.69
CA ALA A 874 -20.94 8.82 -67.14
C ALA A 874 -20.73 7.53 -66.32
N GLY A 875 -20.86 7.67 -64.98
CA GLY A 875 -21.07 6.56 -64.04
C GLY A 875 -20.53 6.87 -62.65
N GLN A 876 -21.40 7.24 -61.69
CA GLN A 876 -21.04 7.47 -60.29
C GLN A 876 -20.52 6.19 -59.63
N ALA A 877 -19.29 6.22 -59.11
CA ALA A 877 -18.72 5.22 -58.22
C ALA A 877 -18.24 5.89 -56.92
N LEU A 878 -18.55 5.26 -55.79
CA LEU A 878 -18.05 5.58 -54.46
C LEU A 878 -16.51 5.67 -54.45
N PRO A 879 -15.88 6.60 -53.69
CA PRO A 879 -14.43 6.61 -53.56
C PRO A 879 -14.00 5.51 -52.57
N LEU A 880 -13.69 4.32 -53.11
CA LEU A 880 -12.81 3.38 -52.42
C LEU A 880 -11.36 3.93 -52.52
N PRO A 881 -10.56 3.89 -51.43
CA PRO A 881 -9.13 4.13 -51.56
C PRO A 881 -8.55 3.05 -52.48
N GLN A 882 -7.89 3.47 -53.55
CA GLN A 882 -7.16 2.59 -54.47
C GLN A 882 -6.04 1.84 -53.71
N THR A 883 -6.38 0.73 -53.08
CA THR A 883 -5.42 -0.35 -52.81
C THR A 883 -5.19 -1.08 -54.13
N CYS A 884 -3.95 -1.08 -54.60
CA CYS A 884 -3.43 -1.81 -55.76
C CYS A 884 -4.25 -3.10 -56.04
N LEU A 885 -5.16 -3.03 -57.01
CA LEU A 885 -5.95 -4.17 -57.43
C LEU A 885 -5.07 -5.15 -58.20
N VAL A 886 -5.32 -6.44 -57.94
CA VAL A 886 -4.82 -7.66 -58.60
C VAL A 886 -3.64 -8.37 -57.90
N ASN A 887 -3.97 -9.13 -56.85
CA ASN A 887 -3.50 -10.51 -56.61
C ASN A 887 -2.00 -10.85 -56.75
N LYS A 888 -1.06 -10.08 -56.17
CA LYS A 888 0.32 -10.57 -55.91
C LYS A 888 0.93 -9.97 -54.63
N PRO A 889 1.36 -10.77 -53.64
CA PRO A 889 2.01 -10.24 -52.45
C PRO A 889 3.49 -9.93 -52.77
N TYR A 890 3.86 -8.66 -52.58
CA TYR A 890 5.22 -8.10 -52.50
C TYR A 890 6.15 -8.34 -53.71
N CYS A 891 6.20 -7.35 -54.59
CA CYS A 891 7.19 -7.27 -55.68
C CYS A 891 8.63 -7.16 -55.12
N HIS A 892 9.42 -8.23 -55.31
CA HIS A 892 10.83 -8.32 -54.92
C HIS A 892 11.76 -7.45 -55.79
N SER A 893 11.27 -6.86 -56.89
CA SER A 893 12.12 -6.18 -57.89
C SER A 893 12.50 -4.74 -57.54
N CYS A 894 11.76 -4.05 -56.66
CA CYS A 894 12.10 -2.67 -56.28
C CYS A 894 13.36 -2.56 -55.39
N VAL A 895 13.88 -3.68 -54.90
CA VAL A 895 15.10 -3.74 -54.05
C VAL A 895 16.36 -4.05 -54.88
N PHE A 896 16.24 -4.30 -56.19
CA PHE A 896 17.32 -4.85 -57.01
C PHE A 896 17.27 -4.37 -58.48
N ASN A 897 17.62 -3.12 -58.77
CA ASN A 897 18.37 -2.76 -60.00
C ASN A 897 18.60 -1.24 -60.09
N THR A 898 19.86 -0.82 -60.02
CA THR A 898 20.31 0.47 -60.57
C THR A 898 21.51 0.21 -61.49
N LYS A 899 21.26 0.16 -62.80
CA LYS A 899 22.31 0.30 -63.82
C LYS A 899 22.24 1.72 -64.38
N SER A 900 23.30 2.47 -64.07
CA SER A 900 23.96 3.51 -64.86
C SER A 900 23.11 4.40 -65.79
N ALA A 901 23.12 5.71 -65.52
CA ALA A 901 23.25 6.72 -66.57
C ALA A 901 24.14 7.86 -66.05
N ASN A 902 25.39 7.86 -66.52
CA ASN A 902 26.30 8.99 -66.49
C ASN A 902 25.77 10.05 -67.47
N THR A 903 25.63 11.30 -67.03
CA THR A 903 26.03 12.48 -67.82
C THR A 903 26.26 13.65 -66.87
N LYS A 904 27.45 14.24 -66.97
CA LYS A 904 27.81 15.55 -66.43
C LYS A 904 26.92 16.61 -67.11
N ASP A 905 26.48 17.62 -66.37
CA ASP A 905 26.60 18.98 -66.86
C ASP A 905 26.48 20.03 -65.74
N GLU A 906 27.28 21.07 -65.92
CA GLU A 906 27.52 22.22 -65.07
C GLU A 906 26.45 23.31 -65.34
N ASN A 907 25.81 23.87 -64.31
CA ASN A 907 25.61 25.33 -64.15
C ASN A 907 24.72 25.73 -62.95
N ALA A 908 25.37 26.50 -62.06
CA ALA A 908 24.92 27.70 -61.35
C ALA A 908 23.43 27.98 -61.01
N ASN A 909 23.19 28.03 -59.70
CA ASN A 909 22.63 29.14 -58.88
C ASN A 909 21.21 29.72 -59.10
N LYS A 910 20.56 29.88 -57.92
CA LYS A 910 19.39 30.69 -57.50
C LYS A 910 17.99 30.09 -57.71
N ILE A 911 17.38 29.66 -56.60
CA ILE A 911 16.19 30.27 -55.93
C ILE A 911 15.91 29.46 -54.64
N GLU A 912 15.73 30.15 -53.51
CA GLU A 912 15.36 29.57 -52.21
C GLU A 912 13.91 29.06 -52.19
N ASN A 913 13.70 27.96 -51.46
CA ASN A 913 12.45 27.48 -50.85
C ASN A 913 11.21 27.28 -51.74
N SER A 914 11.10 26.10 -52.36
CA SER A 914 9.93 25.19 -52.28
C SER A 914 10.21 23.94 -53.13
N LEU A 915 9.58 22.80 -52.80
CA LEU A 915 9.66 21.51 -53.51
C LEU A 915 10.85 20.58 -53.16
N THR A 916 10.91 20.15 -51.90
CA THR A 916 11.30 18.75 -51.63
C THR A 916 10.17 17.85 -52.12
N ASN A 917 10.35 17.23 -53.29
CA ASN A 917 9.84 15.90 -53.63
C ASN A 917 10.16 15.61 -55.11
N ASN A 918 10.86 14.50 -55.37
CA ASN A 918 10.40 13.41 -56.24
C ASN A 918 11.55 12.54 -56.76
N LEU A 919 11.78 11.41 -56.09
CA LEU A 919 11.89 10.11 -56.75
C LEU A 919 11.27 9.09 -55.79
N GLU A 920 10.20 8.46 -56.24
CA GLU A 920 9.18 7.75 -55.46
C GLU A 920 9.70 6.41 -54.91
N ALA A 921 9.88 6.33 -53.59
CA ALA A 921 9.85 5.06 -52.88
C ALA A 921 8.40 4.76 -52.46
N CYS A 922 8.00 3.48 -52.51
CA CYS A 922 6.67 3.03 -52.12
C CYS A 922 6.28 3.58 -50.72
N PRO A 923 5.13 4.26 -50.56
CA PRO A 923 4.73 4.90 -49.29
C PRO A 923 4.59 3.96 -48.08
N LYS A 924 4.63 2.63 -48.29
CA LYS A 924 4.52 1.61 -47.24
C LYS A 924 5.85 0.99 -46.80
N MET A 925 6.99 1.44 -47.33
CA MET A 925 8.33 1.03 -46.85
C MET A 925 9.20 2.24 -46.56
N HIS A 926 9.04 2.82 -45.36
CA HIS A 926 10.06 3.71 -44.81
C HIS A 926 11.12 2.88 -44.08
N PHE A 927 12.22 2.55 -44.76
CA PHE A 927 13.49 2.26 -44.10
C PHE A 927 14.15 3.61 -43.79
N PHE A 928 14.23 3.99 -42.52
CA PHE A 928 15.00 5.16 -42.12
C PHE A 928 16.48 4.80 -42.02
N ASP A 929 17.26 5.31 -42.96
CA ASP A 929 18.65 5.71 -42.70
C ASP A 929 18.61 6.97 -41.84
N SER A 930 19.14 6.90 -40.62
CA SER A 930 19.63 8.08 -39.92
C SER A 930 21.15 8.09 -40.04
N MET A 931 21.62 8.92 -40.96
CA MET A 931 22.98 9.45 -40.96
C MET A 931 23.23 10.11 -39.60
N SER A 932 24.05 9.48 -38.76
CA SER A 932 24.81 10.18 -37.74
C SER A 932 26.17 9.51 -37.63
N ASP A 933 27.21 10.29 -37.87
CA ASP A 933 28.59 9.90 -37.69
C ASP A 933 28.80 9.26 -36.31
N ARG A 934 29.21 8.00 -36.31
CA ARG A 934 29.94 7.41 -35.18
C ARG A 934 31.17 6.71 -35.71
N THR A 935 32.28 7.40 -35.51
CA THR A 935 33.63 6.87 -35.62
C THR A 935 33.84 5.75 -34.59
N GLY A 936 34.44 4.65 -35.04
CA GLY A 936 35.20 3.72 -34.20
C GLY A 936 34.42 2.61 -33.48
N SER A 937 34.48 1.39 -34.02
CA SER A 937 34.67 0.18 -33.21
C SER A 937 35.15 -0.95 -34.13
N GLN A 938 36.30 -1.51 -33.77
CA GLN A 938 37.06 -2.51 -34.52
C GLN A 938 36.26 -3.80 -34.79
N ASP A 939 36.55 -4.39 -35.94
CA ASP A 939 36.26 -5.78 -36.28
C ASP A 939 36.80 -6.73 -35.20
N ARG A 940 35.97 -7.67 -34.75
CA ARG A 940 36.41 -8.95 -34.21
C ARG A 940 35.60 -10.06 -34.84
N TYR A 941 36.29 -10.86 -35.66
CA TYR A 941 35.92 -12.24 -35.96
C TYR A 941 35.69 -13.00 -34.66
N VAL A 942 34.61 -13.79 -34.60
CA VAL A 942 34.45 -14.83 -33.59
C VAL A 942 34.15 -16.13 -34.34
N ASP A 943 35.08 -17.07 -34.21
CA ASP A 943 35.00 -18.42 -34.75
C ASP A 943 33.87 -19.25 -34.11
N GLU A 944 33.47 -20.26 -34.89
CA GLU A 944 32.32 -21.19 -34.84
C GLU A 944 31.79 -21.71 -33.47
N PRO A 945 30.45 -21.78 -33.32
CA PRO A 945 29.77 -22.69 -32.39
C PRO A 945 29.04 -23.85 -33.11
N VAL A 946 29.69 -24.57 -34.02
CA VAL A 946 29.05 -25.67 -34.79
C VAL A 946 28.91 -27.01 -34.03
N LEU A 947 29.42 -27.11 -32.79
CA LEU A 947 29.38 -28.37 -32.02
C LEU A 947 28.39 -28.43 -30.84
N LYS A 948 27.58 -27.38 -30.60
CA LYS A 948 26.65 -27.35 -29.45
C LYS A 948 25.23 -27.86 -29.71
N GLN A 949 24.81 -28.06 -30.96
CA GLN A 949 23.41 -28.41 -31.26
C GLN A 949 23.13 -29.91 -31.46
N LYS A 950 24.14 -30.75 -31.77
CA LYS A 950 23.92 -32.20 -31.98
C LYS A 950 23.71 -33.03 -30.71
N LYS A 951 23.97 -32.47 -29.51
CA LYS A 951 23.80 -33.21 -28.24
C LYS A 951 22.48 -32.93 -27.52
N LEU A 952 21.76 -31.87 -27.89
CA LEU A 952 20.52 -31.45 -27.23
C LEU A 952 19.27 -32.24 -27.69
N ILE A 953 19.31 -32.86 -28.87
CA ILE A 953 18.17 -33.60 -29.43
C ILE A 953 18.19 -35.09 -29.04
N SER A 954 19.35 -35.69 -28.74
CA SER A 954 19.42 -37.12 -28.38
C SER A 954 19.31 -37.43 -26.89
N GLU A 955 19.40 -36.43 -26.00
CA GLU A 955 19.37 -36.65 -24.54
C GLU A 955 17.99 -36.37 -23.91
N GLN A 956 17.00 -35.85 -24.67
CA GLN A 956 15.64 -35.61 -24.18
C GLN A 956 14.71 -36.84 -24.17
N GLN A 957 15.21 -38.03 -24.56
CA GLN A 957 14.40 -39.25 -24.60
C GLN A 957 14.55 -40.20 -23.40
N ASN A 958 15.35 -39.90 -22.36
CA ASN A 958 15.44 -40.79 -21.19
C ASN A 958 15.06 -40.10 -19.87
N GLU A 959 13.85 -40.44 -19.47
CA GLU A 959 13.18 -40.52 -18.16
C GLU A 959 13.89 -40.05 -16.87
N GLU A 960 13.04 -39.38 -16.07
CA GLU A 960 12.97 -39.36 -14.60
C GLU A 960 14.28 -39.10 -13.83
N HIS A 961 14.49 -37.88 -13.34
CA HIS A 961 14.88 -37.61 -11.93
C HIS A 961 14.74 -36.09 -11.62
N SER A 962 13.95 -35.81 -10.58
CA SER A 962 13.27 -34.55 -10.19
C SER A 962 14.00 -33.18 -10.32
N ALA A 963 13.19 -32.13 -10.54
CA ALA A 963 13.55 -30.70 -10.51
C ALA A 963 14.35 -30.25 -9.26
N LYS A 964 14.33 -31.01 -8.16
CA LYS A 964 15.18 -30.73 -6.98
C LYS A 964 16.66 -30.87 -7.29
N ASN A 965 17.08 -31.82 -8.13
CA ASN A 965 18.50 -32.00 -8.45
C ASN A 965 19.08 -30.82 -9.23
N LEU A 966 18.27 -30.18 -10.09
CA LEU A 966 18.68 -28.98 -10.83
C LEU A 966 18.94 -27.77 -9.92
N GLU A 967 18.17 -27.64 -8.83
CA GLU A 967 18.37 -26.58 -7.84
C GLU A 967 19.65 -26.83 -7.02
N TYR A 968 19.88 -28.07 -6.56
CA TYR A 968 21.10 -28.44 -5.87
C TYR A 968 22.36 -28.32 -6.75
N ILE A 969 22.27 -28.64 -8.05
CA ILE A 969 23.37 -28.45 -9.00
C ILE A 969 23.68 -26.95 -9.17
N ARG A 970 22.66 -26.09 -9.26
CA ARG A 970 22.87 -24.63 -9.34
C ARG A 970 23.54 -24.08 -8.07
N SER A 971 23.10 -24.52 -6.90
CA SER A 971 23.71 -24.13 -5.62
C SER A 971 25.14 -24.65 -5.47
N PHE A 972 25.39 -25.90 -5.87
CA PHE A 972 26.73 -26.49 -5.91
C PHE A 972 27.70 -25.66 -6.75
N ARG A 973 27.32 -25.28 -7.99
CA ARG A 973 28.15 -24.43 -8.86
C ARG A 973 28.47 -23.07 -8.22
N ALA A 974 27.51 -22.46 -7.53
CA ALA A 974 27.70 -21.16 -6.88
C ALA A 974 28.64 -21.24 -5.67
N ASP A 975 28.48 -22.27 -4.85
CA ASP A 975 29.32 -22.48 -3.66
C ASP A 975 30.74 -22.93 -4.02
N LEU A 976 30.91 -23.77 -5.05
CA LEU A 976 32.23 -24.16 -5.56
C LEU A 976 32.97 -22.93 -6.10
N LYS A 977 32.27 -22.04 -6.82
CA LYS A 977 32.83 -20.76 -7.26
C LYS A 977 33.29 -19.92 -6.08
N ARG A 978 32.49 -19.82 -5.02
CA ARG A 978 32.82 -19.04 -3.82
C ARG A 978 34.04 -19.62 -3.11
N LEU A 979 34.14 -20.95 -2.98
CA LEU A 979 35.31 -21.62 -2.40
C LEU A 979 36.60 -21.27 -3.15
N MET A 980 36.55 -21.22 -4.49
CA MET A 980 37.70 -20.82 -5.31
C MET A 980 37.99 -19.31 -5.27
N SER A 981 36.98 -18.48 -4.96
CA SER A 981 37.11 -17.03 -4.89
C SER A 981 37.75 -16.52 -3.59
N ASP A 982 37.66 -17.30 -2.50
CA ASP A 982 38.09 -16.90 -1.15
C ASP A 982 39.62 -16.93 -0.93
N GLY A 983 40.43 -16.97 -2.01
CA GLY A 983 41.83 -16.54 -1.99
C GLY A 983 42.84 -17.46 -1.30
N HIS A 984 42.45 -18.66 -0.90
CA HIS A 984 43.44 -19.68 -0.52
C HIS A 984 43.98 -20.33 -1.80
N ILE A 985 45.27 -20.13 -2.06
CA ILE A 985 46.01 -20.85 -3.12
C ILE A 985 46.06 -22.32 -2.70
N TYR A 986 45.02 -23.06 -3.04
CA TYR A 986 45.07 -24.52 -3.04
C TYR A 986 45.67 -24.92 -4.37
N SER A 987 46.94 -25.37 -4.41
CA SER A 987 47.41 -26.10 -5.58
C SER A 987 46.74 -27.47 -5.50
N VAL A 988 45.53 -27.57 -6.05
CA VAL A 988 44.83 -28.84 -6.11
C VAL A 988 45.28 -29.56 -7.36
N ASP A 989 46.02 -30.66 -7.19
CA ASP A 989 46.65 -31.36 -8.30
C ASP A 989 45.64 -31.96 -9.31
N ASN A 990 44.36 -32.10 -8.92
CA ASN A 990 43.25 -32.53 -9.79
C ASN A 990 41.84 -32.27 -9.18
N ILE A 991 40.80 -32.40 -10.03
CA ILE A 991 39.37 -32.17 -9.68
C ILE A 991 38.85 -33.09 -8.54
N PRO A 992 39.17 -34.39 -8.47
CA PRO A 992 38.78 -35.23 -7.34
C PRO A 992 39.24 -34.72 -5.97
N SER A 993 40.50 -34.28 -5.86
CA SER A 993 41.03 -33.71 -4.61
C SER A 993 40.30 -32.41 -4.23
N LEU A 994 39.92 -31.59 -5.22
CA LEU A 994 39.17 -30.35 -4.99
C LEU A 994 37.78 -30.67 -4.43
N LEU A 995 37.16 -31.72 -4.94
CA LEU A 995 35.84 -32.14 -4.50
C LEU A 995 35.85 -32.81 -3.14
N ASP A 996 36.93 -33.48 -2.75
CA ASP A 996 37.06 -33.99 -1.38
C ASP A 996 37.25 -32.86 -0.36
N GLU A 997 38.03 -31.81 -0.69
CA GLU A 997 38.14 -30.58 0.09
C GLU A 997 36.78 -29.85 0.18
N PHE A 998 36.11 -29.68 -0.96
CA PHE A 998 34.78 -29.08 -1.04
C PHE A 998 33.78 -29.85 -0.20
N ASN A 999 33.78 -31.19 -0.27
CA ASN A 999 32.88 -32.03 0.50
C ASN A 999 33.21 -32.06 2.01
N ARG A 1000 34.46 -31.82 2.43
CA ARG A 1000 34.76 -31.59 3.86
C ARG A 1000 34.09 -30.33 4.38
N ARG A 1001 34.03 -29.27 3.56
CA ARG A 1001 33.47 -27.98 3.94
C ARG A 1001 31.94 -27.91 3.74
N TYR A 1002 31.43 -28.65 2.75
CA TYR A 1002 30.02 -28.70 2.37
C TYR A 1002 29.53 -30.15 2.17
N PRO A 1003 29.42 -30.96 3.25
CA PRO A 1003 29.18 -32.41 3.15
C PRO A 1003 27.81 -32.78 2.57
N GLY A 1004 26.83 -31.87 2.60
CA GLY A 1004 25.45 -32.13 2.16
C GLY A 1004 25.32 -32.42 0.66
N TYR A 1005 26.19 -31.87 -0.18
CA TYR A 1005 26.11 -32.06 -1.63
C TYR A 1005 26.42 -33.50 -2.06
N LYS A 1006 27.43 -34.13 -1.44
CA LYS A 1006 27.78 -35.54 -1.73
C LYS A 1006 26.66 -36.50 -1.35
N GLN A 1007 25.89 -36.21 -0.31
CA GLN A 1007 24.73 -37.04 0.08
C GLN A 1007 23.57 -36.90 -0.90
N VAL A 1008 23.29 -35.69 -1.38
CA VAL A 1008 22.12 -35.41 -2.24
C VAL A 1008 22.38 -35.74 -3.71
N LEU A 1009 23.53 -35.33 -4.25
CA LEU A 1009 23.85 -35.49 -5.68
C LEU A 1009 24.69 -36.72 -5.99
N ARG A 1010 25.28 -37.37 -4.97
CA ARG A 1010 26.32 -38.40 -5.08
C ARG A 1010 27.63 -37.86 -5.66
N TYR A 1011 28.74 -38.49 -5.27
CA TYR A 1011 30.10 -38.01 -5.61
C TYR A 1011 30.37 -37.97 -7.12
N GLN A 1012 29.88 -38.96 -7.87
CA GLN A 1012 30.09 -39.01 -9.32
C GLN A 1012 29.45 -37.82 -10.04
N THR A 1013 28.23 -37.45 -9.68
CA THR A 1013 27.55 -36.28 -10.26
C THR A 1013 28.27 -34.97 -9.96
N LEU A 1014 28.88 -34.85 -8.77
CA LEU A 1014 29.70 -33.68 -8.43
C LEU A 1014 30.99 -33.65 -9.25
N LEU A 1015 31.62 -34.82 -9.46
CA LEU A 1015 32.81 -34.99 -10.30
C LEU A 1015 32.52 -34.58 -11.75
N ASP A 1016 31.49 -35.18 -12.35
CA ASP A 1016 31.09 -34.92 -13.72
C ASP A 1016 30.77 -33.44 -13.93
N GLU A 1017 30.12 -32.81 -12.94
CA GLU A 1017 29.74 -31.41 -13.01
C GLU A 1017 30.93 -30.47 -12.83
N ALA A 1018 31.89 -30.78 -11.94
CA ALA A 1018 33.12 -30.00 -11.82
C ALA A 1018 34.02 -30.13 -13.06
N GLU A 1019 34.12 -31.32 -13.66
CA GLU A 1019 34.80 -31.52 -14.95
C GLU A 1019 34.11 -30.75 -16.08
N ARG A 1020 32.78 -30.67 -16.05
CA ARG A 1020 31.99 -29.90 -17.02
C ARG A 1020 32.27 -28.40 -16.90
N LEU A 1021 32.39 -27.88 -15.68
CA LEU A 1021 32.78 -26.49 -15.44
C LEU A 1021 34.21 -26.21 -15.94
N CYS A 1022 35.16 -27.12 -15.67
CA CYS A 1022 36.53 -26.99 -16.18
C CYS A 1022 36.56 -26.96 -17.73
N LYS A 1023 35.80 -27.85 -18.39
CA LYS A 1023 35.62 -27.84 -19.86
C LYS A 1023 34.91 -26.58 -20.38
N TRP A 1024 34.21 -25.84 -19.53
CA TRP A 1024 33.60 -24.55 -19.85
C TRP A 1024 34.52 -23.36 -19.56
N GLY A 1025 35.82 -23.61 -19.33
CA GLY A 1025 36.84 -22.59 -19.18
C GLY A 1025 36.91 -21.97 -17.80
N TRP A 1026 36.47 -22.69 -16.76
CA TRP A 1026 36.77 -22.33 -15.37
C TRP A 1026 38.10 -22.95 -14.99
N GLU A 1027 39.14 -22.12 -14.85
CA GLU A 1027 40.50 -22.53 -14.43
C GLU A 1027 40.52 -23.07 -13.00
#